data_AF-A0A0F6IDK6-F1
#
_entry.id   AF-A0A0F6IDK6-F1
#
_cell.length_a   1.000
_cell.length_b   1.000
_cell.length_c   1.000
_cell.angle_alpha   90.00
_cell.angle_beta   90.00
_cell.angle_gamma   90.00
#
_symmetry.space_group_name_H-M   'P 1'
#
loop_
_entity.id
_entity.type
_entity.pdbx_description
1 polymer ?
#
loop_
_entity_poly.entity_id
_entity_poly.type
_entity_poly.pdbx_seq_one_letter_code
_entity_poly.pdbx_strand_id
1 'polypeptide(L)'
;MKNKKGQFKKSKELLDRKIFPNFFIFIILLTLGGCIGGNGSTSFKGILFGPTNNLLQSASINDSVSVNYSLSPYVLTKDLPIDPIQPSISGSIEQCSSNPTLPIGLVISGTCTITGTPTINQPATNYTITASNLSQSKSATIVITVNANPPAALNFATPTFTFTAGAMPGFAPIVPNYTGTITNCTSDIPLPTGLSLGTTNCSLSGSPSTTQGPTNYTITASNAFGSTSTIITITVNIAPPSALNYAGSPFVFTQDATIAAIHPTYTGTVTACNSDIPLPAGLTLGTTTCVISGTPNTIQPATHYNITASNASGSISFPITITVNLAPPSALSYAGTPFTFTQGATITTATPSVTGTVTSCNSDIPLPAGLGINGTTCAISGTPTTTQSATNYTITASNAYGSTNTTISIRVNLAPPSALSYAGTPFTFTQGATITTATPSVTGTVTSCNSDIPLPAGLGINGTTCAISGTPTTTQSATNYTITASNAYGSTNTTISITVNLAPPTGLAYTPSALVFYKGVAGAATPTVTGTVTSCNPNVALPGGLTLNATTCTISGTPTVFQASANYTITASNSSGNTNTTISIMIFGTPPMKTMQTNCWDAAGTIDATCVTASSAGQDGKLQKGTNPSFTNQTVNTTEYITIDNNTGLVWKTCHEGRTNSNCAGGTDVYHDLASATTACTNLNTGTGYANRTNWRLPTISEMETLVDFNVATSPRTFVASFPGTTGSYYYWSSNLYLPDTTKSLVLYFSSGSTTWTNKTVAGSLARCVSP
;
A
#
# COMPACT_ATOMS: atom_id res chain seq x y z
N MET A 1 -23.93 -17.22 -1.14
CA MET A 1 -25.32 -17.66 -1.37
C MET A 1 -25.34 -19.08 -1.93
N LYS A 2 -26.47 -19.79 -1.76
CA LYS A 2 -26.78 -21.17 -2.22
C LYS A 2 -25.98 -22.30 -1.54
N ASN A 3 -26.72 -23.37 -1.22
CA ASN A 3 -26.30 -24.54 -0.43
C ASN A 3 -26.43 -25.83 -1.24
N LYS A 4 -25.74 -26.89 -0.76
CA LYS A 4 -26.13 -28.33 -0.67
C LYS A 4 -24.90 -29.23 -0.92
N LYS A 5 -24.73 -30.39 -0.28
CA LYS A 5 -25.54 -31.10 0.73
C LYS A 5 -24.62 -32.03 1.53
N GLY A 6 -24.83 -32.14 2.84
CA GLY A 6 -24.21 -33.18 3.68
C GLY A 6 -25.07 -33.39 4.93
N GLN A 7 -25.59 -34.60 5.14
CA GLN A 7 -26.43 -34.94 6.29
C GLN A 7 -25.71 -35.95 7.18
N PHE A 8 -25.69 -35.68 8.48
CA PHE A 8 -25.54 -36.72 9.49
C PHE A 8 -26.72 -36.66 10.47
N LYS A 9 -27.22 -37.83 10.86
CA LYS A 9 -28.34 -37.96 11.82
C LYS A 9 -27.87 -37.68 13.24
N LYS A 10 -28.79 -37.26 14.12
CA LYS A 10 -28.55 -37.08 15.55
C LYS A 10 -29.54 -37.92 16.38
N SER A 11 -29.07 -38.34 17.56
CA SER A 11 -29.83 -38.66 18.79
C SER A 11 -31.05 -39.61 18.74
N LYS A 12 -30.89 -40.77 19.39
CA LYS A 12 -31.65 -41.16 20.61
C LYS A 12 -30.61 -41.75 21.58
N GLU A 13 -30.19 -41.01 22.61
CA GLU A 13 -30.83 -40.94 23.93
C GLU A 13 -30.91 -42.30 24.64
N LEU A 14 -29.98 -42.48 25.60
CA LEU A 14 -30.08 -43.41 26.72
C LEU A 14 -30.91 -42.76 27.84
N LEU A 15 -31.56 -43.57 28.66
CA LEU A 15 -32.48 -43.09 29.70
C LEU A 15 -31.76 -42.78 31.03
N ASP A 16 -32.20 -41.69 31.68
CA ASP A 16 -32.04 -41.37 33.11
C ASP A 16 -32.45 -42.55 34.04
N ARG A 17 -32.09 -42.66 35.34
CA ARG A 17 -31.59 -41.75 36.40
C ARG A 17 -30.71 -42.58 37.38
N LYS A 18 -29.68 -42.07 38.08
CA LYS A 18 -29.69 -41.32 39.37
C LYS A 18 -30.56 -41.97 40.48
N ILE A 19 -30.18 -42.06 41.76
CA ILE A 19 -28.98 -41.59 42.50
C ILE A 19 -28.85 -42.35 43.86
N PHE A 20 -27.61 -42.50 44.35
CA PHE A 20 -27.08 -42.43 45.75
C PHE A 20 -27.98 -41.96 46.94
N PRO A 21 -27.55 -42.04 48.24
CA PRO A 21 -26.43 -42.76 48.89
C PRO A 21 -26.68 -43.32 50.35
N ASN A 22 -25.59 -43.77 51.03
CA ASN A 22 -25.18 -43.43 52.43
C ASN A 22 -25.56 -44.27 53.70
N PHE A 23 -24.48 -44.82 54.32
CA PHE A 23 -24.01 -44.67 55.73
C PHE A 23 -24.42 -45.60 56.91
N PHE A 24 -23.48 -45.66 57.89
CA PHE A 24 -23.40 -46.33 59.22
C PHE A 24 -23.50 -47.88 59.21
N ILE A 25 -22.65 -48.71 59.85
CA ILE A 25 -21.75 -48.73 61.05
C ILE A 25 -22.31 -49.65 62.17
N PHE A 26 -21.57 -50.75 62.41
CA PHE A 26 -21.28 -51.50 63.65
C PHE A 26 -22.33 -51.70 64.79
N ILE A 27 -22.08 -52.79 65.55
CA ILE A 27 -22.44 -53.02 66.98
C ILE A 27 -23.94 -53.35 67.27
N ILE A 28 -24.32 -54.26 68.19
CA ILE A 28 -23.67 -55.46 68.80
C ILE A 28 -24.73 -56.30 69.57
N LEU A 29 -24.42 -57.57 69.92
CA LEU A 29 -24.96 -58.39 71.04
C LEU A 29 -26.41 -58.98 71.10
N LEU A 30 -26.43 -60.31 71.33
CA LEU A 30 -27.06 -61.05 72.47
C LEU A 30 -28.50 -61.65 72.44
N THR A 31 -28.52 -62.93 72.85
CA THR A 31 -29.48 -63.66 73.74
C THR A 31 -30.76 -64.37 73.24
N LEU A 32 -31.02 -65.50 73.92
CA LEU A 32 -32.28 -66.27 74.08
C LEU A 32 -32.77 -67.08 72.85
N GLY A 33 -33.40 -68.25 73.00
CA GLY A 33 -33.58 -69.07 74.22
C GLY A 33 -34.79 -70.02 74.12
N GLY A 34 -34.64 -71.29 74.54
CA GLY A 34 -35.67 -72.35 74.45
C GLY A 34 -35.47 -73.24 73.21
N CYS A 35 -35.41 -74.59 73.21
CA CYS A 35 -35.80 -75.71 74.10
C CYS A 35 -37.09 -76.44 73.66
N ILE A 36 -37.08 -77.78 73.80
CA ILE A 36 -38.17 -78.75 73.50
C ILE A 36 -38.40 -78.90 71.98
N GLY A 37 -38.54 -80.08 71.36
CA GLY A 37 -38.65 -81.50 71.80
C GLY A 37 -39.66 -82.20 70.87
N GLY A 38 -39.67 -83.51 70.59
CA GLY A 38 -38.82 -84.65 70.98
C GLY A 38 -39.37 -85.94 70.32
N ASN A 39 -38.78 -87.10 70.63
CA ASN A 39 -39.12 -88.46 70.12
C ASN A 39 -38.81 -88.75 68.62
N GLY A 40 -38.34 -89.95 68.22
CA GLY A 40 -37.85 -91.08 69.03
C GLY A 40 -37.82 -92.43 68.26
N SER A 41 -37.09 -93.43 68.80
CA SER A 41 -37.01 -94.85 68.34
C SER A 41 -36.34 -95.10 66.97
N THR A 42 -35.70 -96.23 66.63
CA THR A 42 -35.38 -97.57 67.23
C THR A 42 -33.99 -98.03 66.70
N SER A 43 -33.29 -99.12 67.09
CA SER A 43 -33.24 -100.07 68.24
C SER A 43 -31.88 -100.80 68.14
N PHE A 44 -30.97 -100.77 69.14
CA PHE A 44 -30.90 -101.67 70.30
C PHE A 44 -30.68 -103.18 70.01
N LYS A 45 -29.51 -103.72 70.41
CA LYS A 45 -29.12 -105.11 70.82
C LYS A 45 -27.58 -105.20 70.82
N GLY A 46 -26.86 -105.90 71.71
CA GLY A 46 -27.17 -106.66 72.95
C GLY A 46 -25.84 -106.99 73.69
N ILE A 47 -25.73 -107.12 75.03
CA ILE A 47 -26.38 -108.08 75.97
C ILE A 47 -25.70 -109.48 75.89
N LEU A 48 -25.29 -110.19 76.96
CA LEU A 48 -25.67 -110.23 78.40
C LEU A 48 -24.49 -110.64 79.35
N PHE A 49 -24.70 -110.55 80.68
CA PHE A 49 -23.90 -111.18 81.75
C PHE A 49 -24.32 -112.65 82.04
N GLY A 50 -23.49 -113.42 82.78
CA GLY A 50 -23.86 -114.69 83.43
C GLY A 50 -23.01 -114.98 84.69
N PRO A 51 -23.53 -115.67 85.74
CA PRO A 51 -23.16 -115.29 87.13
C PRO A 51 -22.90 -116.43 88.15
N THR A 52 -22.81 -116.02 89.43
CA THR A 52 -23.12 -116.72 90.71
C THR A 52 -22.11 -117.61 91.46
N ASN A 53 -21.85 -117.15 92.70
CA ASN A 53 -21.89 -117.87 93.99
C ASN A 53 -20.72 -118.73 94.53
N ASN A 54 -20.21 -118.23 95.67
CA ASN A 54 -20.02 -118.90 96.96
C ASN A 54 -19.56 -120.38 97.02
N LEU A 55 -18.43 -120.57 97.71
CA LEU A 55 -18.44 -121.35 98.95
C LEU A 55 -17.49 -120.72 99.99
N LEU A 56 -17.86 -120.80 101.27
CA LEU A 56 -17.07 -120.34 102.42
C LEU A 56 -16.27 -121.52 102.99
N GLN A 57 -15.28 -121.19 103.84
CA GLN A 57 -14.67 -122.09 104.84
C GLN A 57 -13.70 -123.16 104.26
N SER A 58 -12.49 -123.35 104.78
CA SER A 58 -11.73 -122.62 105.80
C SER A 58 -10.22 -122.85 105.63
N ALA A 59 -9.40 -121.91 106.11
CA ALA A 59 -7.94 -122.02 106.06
C ALA A 59 -7.39 -123.13 106.97
N SER A 60 -6.32 -123.78 106.52
CA SER A 60 -5.28 -124.33 107.40
C SER A 60 -4.25 -123.22 107.70
N ILE A 61 -3.64 -123.26 108.89
CA ILE A 61 -2.82 -122.14 109.40
C ILE A 61 -1.33 -122.49 109.26
N ASN A 62 -0.66 -121.91 108.25
CA ASN A 62 0.76 -121.48 108.23
C ASN A 62 1.31 -121.31 106.80
N ASP A 63 0.95 -120.22 106.10
CA ASP A 63 1.66 -119.78 104.89
C ASP A 63 2.44 -118.48 105.14
N SER A 64 3.60 -118.33 104.51
CA SER A 64 4.45 -117.14 104.67
C SER A 64 4.18 -116.06 103.61
N VAL A 65 4.13 -114.81 104.06
CA VAL A 65 3.89 -113.65 103.19
C VAL A 65 5.12 -113.43 102.29
N SER A 66 4.90 -113.15 101.01
CA SER A 66 5.93 -112.56 100.15
C SER A 66 5.36 -111.54 99.17
N VAL A 67 6.20 -110.61 98.73
CA VAL A 67 5.93 -109.60 97.70
C VAL A 67 7.21 -109.36 96.90
N ASN A 68 7.11 -109.27 95.57
CA ASN A 68 8.24 -109.00 94.68
C ASN A 68 7.79 -108.26 93.40
N TYR A 69 8.69 -107.46 92.81
CA TYR A 69 8.44 -106.68 91.59
C TYR A 69 9.59 -106.92 90.60
N SER A 70 9.40 -107.89 89.70
CA SER A 70 10.44 -108.34 88.77
C SER A 70 10.83 -107.34 87.67
N LEU A 71 10.11 -106.23 87.53
CA LEU A 71 10.30 -105.24 86.46
C LEU A 71 10.83 -103.88 86.97
N SER A 72 11.27 -103.78 88.23
CA SER A 72 12.01 -102.63 88.72
C SER A 72 13.43 -102.60 88.12
N PRO A 73 13.97 -101.46 87.66
CA PRO A 73 13.47 -100.09 87.82
C PRO A 73 12.38 -99.69 86.81
N TYR A 74 11.36 -98.96 87.29
CA TYR A 74 10.30 -98.40 86.46
C TYR A 74 10.64 -96.98 86.01
N VAL A 75 10.50 -96.71 84.70
CA VAL A 75 10.60 -95.37 84.11
C VAL A 75 9.24 -95.01 83.55
N LEU A 76 8.68 -93.92 84.06
CA LEU A 76 7.33 -93.44 83.74
C LEU A 76 7.43 -92.07 83.08
N THR A 77 6.38 -91.66 82.36
CA THR A 77 6.30 -90.34 81.74
C THR A 77 5.25 -89.49 82.43
N LYS A 78 5.62 -88.25 82.75
CA LYS A 78 4.75 -87.28 83.41
C LYS A 78 3.49 -87.01 82.59
N ASP A 79 2.35 -86.88 83.27
CA ASP A 79 1.03 -86.62 82.69
C ASP A 79 0.48 -87.70 81.74
N LEU A 80 1.12 -88.88 81.68
CA LEU A 80 0.62 -90.07 80.96
C LEU A 80 0.23 -91.17 81.97
N PRO A 81 -0.93 -91.83 81.80
CA PRO A 81 -1.34 -92.93 82.67
C PRO A 81 -0.39 -94.12 82.52
N ILE A 82 -0.13 -94.82 83.62
CA ILE A 82 0.77 -95.98 83.64
C ILE A 82 -0.01 -97.28 83.44
N ASP A 83 0.62 -98.24 82.76
CA ASP A 83 0.21 -99.63 82.86
C ASP A 83 0.36 -100.12 84.33
N PRO A 84 -0.63 -100.83 84.90
CA PRO A 84 -0.58 -101.28 86.29
C PRO A 84 0.67 -102.08 86.65
N ILE A 85 1.46 -101.57 87.59
CA ILE A 85 2.64 -102.25 88.12
C ILE A 85 2.15 -103.31 89.11
N GLN A 86 2.11 -104.56 88.65
CA GLN A 86 1.69 -105.72 89.44
C GLN A 86 2.88 -106.39 90.13
N PRO A 87 2.81 -106.69 91.44
CA PRO A 87 3.76 -107.59 92.10
C PRO A 87 3.40 -109.06 91.88
N SER A 88 4.37 -109.96 92.09
CA SER A 88 4.09 -111.34 92.48
C SER A 88 4.01 -111.44 94.02
N ILE A 89 3.02 -112.17 94.52
CA ILE A 89 2.69 -112.26 95.96
C ILE A 89 2.37 -113.70 96.38
N SER A 90 2.61 -114.02 97.66
CA SER A 90 2.18 -115.28 98.30
C SER A 90 1.68 -115.04 99.72
N GLY A 91 0.82 -115.94 100.21
CA GLY A 91 0.12 -115.80 101.49
C GLY A 91 -1.00 -114.76 101.45
N SER A 92 -1.74 -114.62 102.56
CA SER A 92 -2.72 -113.54 102.72
C SER A 92 -2.01 -112.21 103.00
N ILE A 93 -2.38 -111.18 102.25
CA ILE A 93 -1.95 -109.79 102.47
C ILE A 93 -3.21 -108.99 102.81
N GLU A 94 -3.15 -108.24 103.91
CA GLU A 94 -4.26 -107.41 104.40
C GLU A 94 -3.96 -105.92 104.21
N GLN A 95 -2.68 -105.54 104.25
CA GLN A 95 -2.25 -104.16 104.06
C GLN A 95 -0.97 -104.08 103.22
N CYS A 96 -0.94 -103.09 102.33
CA CYS A 96 0.23 -102.69 101.56
C CYS A 96 0.54 -101.21 101.83
N SER A 97 1.82 -100.86 101.91
CA SER A 97 2.29 -99.48 102.10
C SER A 97 3.58 -99.21 101.31
N SER A 98 3.86 -97.94 101.05
CA SER A 98 5.08 -97.48 100.38
C SER A 98 5.83 -96.49 101.27
N ASN A 99 7.15 -96.62 101.36
CA ASN A 99 8.02 -95.63 101.99
C ASN A 99 9.22 -95.28 101.08
N PRO A 100 9.42 -94.01 100.68
CA PRO A 100 8.52 -92.87 100.90
C PRO A 100 7.16 -93.04 100.20
N THR A 101 6.24 -92.11 100.40
CA THR A 101 4.95 -92.10 99.66
C THR A 101 5.19 -92.02 98.16
N LEU A 102 4.43 -92.80 97.38
CA LEU A 102 4.51 -92.84 95.92
C LEU A 102 4.38 -91.46 95.23
N PRO A 103 4.89 -91.33 93.98
CA PRO A 103 4.81 -90.10 93.19
C PRO A 103 3.38 -89.55 93.13
N ILE A 104 3.22 -88.22 93.18
CA ILE A 104 1.88 -87.61 93.18
C ILE A 104 1.13 -88.01 91.90
N GLY A 105 -0.05 -88.61 92.10
CA GLY A 105 -0.90 -89.18 91.04
C GLY A 105 -0.73 -90.68 90.83
N LEU A 106 0.20 -91.35 91.54
CA LEU A 106 0.24 -92.81 91.70
C LEU A 106 -0.32 -93.24 93.05
N VAL A 107 -0.99 -94.40 93.07
CA VAL A 107 -1.58 -95.01 94.27
C VAL A 107 -1.24 -96.50 94.34
N ILE A 108 -1.17 -97.04 95.56
CA ILE A 108 -0.99 -98.48 95.81
C ILE A 108 -2.28 -99.09 96.36
N SER A 109 -2.69 -100.24 95.82
CA SER A 109 -3.86 -101.00 96.26
C SER A 109 -3.54 -101.90 97.47
N GLY A 110 -4.58 -102.46 98.10
CA GLY A 110 -4.44 -103.52 99.11
C GLY A 110 -3.79 -104.81 98.57
N THR A 111 -3.72 -105.00 97.25
CA THR A 111 -2.99 -106.11 96.58
C THR A 111 -1.56 -105.72 96.18
N CYS A 112 -1.05 -104.60 96.69
CA CYS A 112 0.25 -104.02 96.34
C CYS A 112 0.41 -103.63 94.85
N THR A 113 -0.67 -103.57 94.08
CA THR A 113 -0.66 -103.05 92.70
C THR A 113 -0.48 -101.54 92.72
N ILE A 114 0.42 -100.99 91.89
CA ILE A 114 0.58 -99.54 91.73
C ILE A 114 -0.04 -99.08 90.41
N THR A 115 -0.90 -98.07 90.46
CA THR A 115 -1.61 -97.50 89.30
C THR A 115 -1.68 -95.98 89.36
N GLY A 116 -2.04 -95.32 88.25
CA GLY A 116 -2.35 -93.90 88.19
C GLY A 116 -1.67 -93.15 87.05
N THR A 117 -1.47 -91.84 87.23
CA THR A 117 -0.82 -90.92 86.29
C THR A 117 0.12 -90.01 87.08
N PRO A 118 1.46 -90.13 86.97
CA PRO A 118 2.36 -89.31 87.75
C PRO A 118 2.36 -87.87 87.22
N THR A 119 2.05 -86.89 88.07
CA THR A 119 1.84 -85.48 87.69
C THR A 119 3.06 -84.58 87.95
N ILE A 120 4.18 -85.13 88.43
CA ILE A 120 5.40 -84.40 88.76
C ILE A 120 6.63 -85.19 88.27
N ASN A 121 7.58 -84.50 87.63
CA ASN A 121 8.86 -85.09 87.23
C ASN A 121 9.68 -85.43 88.49
N GLN A 122 10.32 -86.59 88.52
CA GLN A 122 11.21 -86.97 89.61
C GLN A 122 12.42 -87.78 89.12
N PRO A 123 13.59 -87.64 89.78
CA PRO A 123 14.71 -88.54 89.55
C PRO A 123 14.39 -89.97 90.00
N ALA A 124 15.22 -90.93 89.58
CA ALA A 124 15.13 -92.31 90.01
C ALA A 124 15.17 -92.41 91.55
N THR A 125 14.03 -92.76 92.15
CA THR A 125 13.82 -92.75 93.60
C THR A 125 13.46 -94.15 94.06
N ASN A 126 14.09 -94.61 95.15
CA ASN A 126 13.83 -95.93 95.72
C ASN A 126 12.60 -95.89 96.63
N TYR A 127 11.68 -96.85 96.44
CA TYR A 127 10.46 -97.05 97.23
C TYR A 127 10.47 -98.44 97.82
N THR A 128 10.50 -98.53 99.15
CA THR A 128 10.30 -99.80 99.85
C THR A 128 8.81 -100.03 100.01
N ILE A 129 8.28 -100.98 99.25
CA ILE A 129 6.91 -101.46 99.38
C ILE A 129 6.88 -102.54 100.45
N THR A 130 5.96 -102.42 101.41
CA THR A 130 5.80 -103.39 102.50
C THR A 130 4.40 -104.00 102.45
N ALA A 131 4.35 -105.33 102.40
CA ALA A 131 3.14 -106.14 102.47
C ALA A 131 3.07 -106.85 103.82
N SER A 132 1.89 -106.82 104.45
CA SER A 132 1.70 -107.36 105.80
C SER A 132 0.32 -107.99 106.03
N ASN A 133 0.27 -108.87 107.03
CA ASN A 133 -0.93 -109.37 107.67
C ASN A 133 -0.74 -109.38 109.21
N LEU A 134 -1.75 -109.84 109.96
CA LEU A 134 -1.75 -109.91 111.44
C LEU A 134 -0.48 -110.51 112.11
N SER A 135 0.30 -111.33 111.40
CA SER A 135 1.43 -112.09 111.98
C SER A 135 2.77 -111.90 111.29
N GLN A 136 2.82 -111.40 110.05
CA GLN A 136 4.05 -111.27 109.26
C GLN A 136 4.06 -110.01 108.40
N SER A 137 5.27 -109.47 108.17
CA SER A 137 5.53 -108.36 107.26
C SER A 137 6.77 -108.66 106.42
N LYS A 138 6.71 -108.37 105.12
CA LYS A 138 7.83 -108.46 104.18
C LYS A 138 7.84 -107.25 103.25
N SER A 139 9.01 -106.89 102.76
CA SER A 139 9.19 -105.72 101.91
C SER A 139 10.04 -106.03 100.67
N ALA A 140 9.70 -105.38 99.57
CA ALA A 140 10.49 -105.33 98.34
C ALA A 140 10.80 -103.86 98.01
N THR A 141 11.99 -103.56 97.52
CA THR A 141 12.36 -102.21 97.09
C THR A 141 12.30 -102.12 95.58
N ILE A 142 11.53 -101.16 95.07
CA ILE A 142 11.45 -100.79 93.66
C ILE A 142 12.09 -99.42 93.44
N VAL A 143 12.42 -99.10 92.19
CA VAL A 143 12.84 -97.74 91.80
C VAL A 143 11.82 -97.18 90.83
N ILE A 144 11.40 -95.91 91.02
CA ILE A 144 10.51 -95.21 90.09
C ILE A 144 11.15 -93.88 89.68
N THR A 145 11.20 -93.65 88.37
CA THR A 145 11.58 -92.38 87.73
C THR A 145 10.37 -91.79 87.01
N VAL A 146 10.20 -90.47 86.98
CA VAL A 146 9.18 -89.81 86.15
C VAL A 146 9.84 -88.74 85.29
N ASN A 147 9.90 -88.98 83.98
CA ASN A 147 10.49 -88.10 82.99
C ASN A 147 9.45 -87.14 82.40
N ALA A 148 9.89 -85.97 81.92
CA ALA A 148 8.98 -85.02 81.28
C ALA A 148 8.50 -85.55 79.92
N ASN A 149 7.21 -85.40 79.62
CA ASN A 149 6.63 -85.80 78.34
C ASN A 149 7.32 -85.04 77.17
N PRO A 150 7.99 -85.73 76.23
CA PRO A 150 8.71 -85.09 75.12
C PRO A 150 7.76 -84.33 74.18
N PRO A 151 8.22 -83.26 73.50
CA PRO A 151 7.41 -82.55 72.52
C PRO A 151 6.96 -83.47 71.38
N ALA A 152 5.67 -83.44 71.07
CA ALA A 152 5.07 -84.22 69.98
C ALA A 152 4.00 -83.42 69.23
N ALA A 153 3.68 -83.85 68.00
CA ALA A 153 2.63 -83.28 67.15
C ALA A 153 2.73 -81.75 66.92
N LEU A 154 3.96 -81.19 66.86
CA LEU A 154 4.19 -79.78 66.55
C LEU A 154 3.65 -79.43 65.17
N ASN A 155 2.65 -78.55 65.09
CA ASN A 155 2.06 -78.15 63.82
C ASN A 155 1.50 -76.71 63.84
N PHE A 156 1.77 -75.96 62.79
CA PHE A 156 1.17 -74.63 62.57
C PHE A 156 -0.16 -74.80 61.82
N ALA A 157 -1.14 -73.92 62.08
CA ALA A 157 -2.45 -73.98 61.43
C ALA A 157 -2.38 -73.81 59.89
N THR A 158 -1.31 -73.18 59.39
CA THR A 158 -0.96 -73.09 57.97
C THR A 158 0.54 -73.38 57.81
N PRO A 159 0.96 -74.22 56.82
CA PRO A 159 2.38 -74.51 56.59
C PRO A 159 3.10 -73.41 55.80
N THR A 160 2.37 -72.42 55.26
CA THR A 160 2.93 -71.34 54.43
C THR A 160 2.57 -69.98 55.01
N PHE A 161 3.53 -69.06 54.99
CA PHE A 161 3.38 -67.68 55.46
C PHE A 161 3.92 -66.70 54.41
N THR A 162 3.15 -65.65 54.16
CA THR A 162 3.53 -64.55 53.26
C THR A 162 3.44 -63.25 54.03
N PHE A 163 4.57 -62.58 54.20
CA PHE A 163 4.67 -61.28 54.87
C PHE A 163 5.03 -60.18 53.87
N THR A 164 4.89 -58.92 54.30
CA THR A 164 5.32 -57.74 53.54
C THR A 164 6.50 -57.08 54.27
N ALA A 165 7.58 -56.80 53.54
CA ALA A 165 8.78 -56.17 54.08
C ALA A 165 8.46 -54.78 54.67
N GLY A 166 8.87 -54.53 55.92
CA GLY A 166 8.73 -53.25 56.60
C GLY A 166 7.32 -52.92 57.12
N ALA A 167 6.39 -53.87 57.13
CA ALA A 167 5.04 -53.64 57.68
C ALA A 167 5.09 -53.33 59.19
N MET A 168 4.36 -52.31 59.65
CA MET A 168 4.23 -51.97 61.07
C MET A 168 2.75 -51.74 61.46
N PRO A 169 2.30 -52.19 62.64
CA PRO A 169 3.02 -53.04 63.60
C PRO A 169 3.28 -54.45 63.03
N GLY A 170 4.10 -55.24 63.73
CA GLY A 170 4.29 -56.65 63.41
C GLY A 170 3.00 -57.46 63.54
N PHE A 171 2.95 -58.63 62.89
CA PHE A 171 1.79 -59.52 62.95
C PHE A 171 1.64 -60.15 64.35
N ALA A 172 0.41 -60.50 64.73
CA ALA A 172 0.13 -61.17 65.99
C ALA A 172 0.88 -62.53 66.05
N PRO A 173 1.56 -62.87 67.17
CA PRO A 173 2.38 -64.08 67.26
C PRO A 173 1.63 -65.36 66.86
N ILE A 174 2.17 -66.07 65.87
CA ILE A 174 1.58 -67.30 65.34
C ILE A 174 2.08 -68.45 66.20
N VAL A 175 1.20 -69.00 67.04
CA VAL A 175 1.51 -70.09 67.97
C VAL A 175 1.19 -71.44 67.31
N PRO A 176 2.12 -72.42 67.28
CA PRO A 176 1.83 -73.77 66.83
C PRO A 176 1.06 -74.58 67.90
N ASN A 177 0.29 -75.57 67.46
CA ASN A 177 -0.21 -76.62 68.34
C ASN A 177 0.90 -77.65 68.61
N TYR A 178 0.96 -78.19 69.83
CA TYR A 178 1.85 -79.29 70.22
C TYR A 178 1.34 -79.98 71.48
N THR A 179 1.89 -81.15 71.78
CA THR A 179 1.76 -81.84 73.08
C THR A 179 3.13 -82.06 73.72
N GLY A 180 3.17 -82.41 75.00
CA GLY A 180 4.41 -82.51 75.78
C GLY A 180 4.95 -81.15 76.26
N THR A 181 6.12 -81.16 76.90
CA THR A 181 6.76 -79.95 77.46
C THR A 181 7.94 -79.51 76.61
N ILE A 182 7.84 -78.34 75.97
CA ILE A 182 8.95 -77.72 75.23
C ILE A 182 9.87 -76.96 76.21
N THR A 183 11.19 -77.13 76.06
CA THR A 183 12.18 -76.28 76.75
C THR A 183 13.13 -75.55 75.80
N ASN A 184 13.17 -75.92 74.52
CA ASN A 184 13.93 -75.24 73.48
C ASN A 184 13.27 -75.38 72.10
N CYS A 185 13.33 -74.31 71.30
CA CYS A 185 12.81 -74.22 69.94
C CYS A 185 13.85 -73.59 69.02
N THR A 186 14.19 -74.26 67.92
CA THR A 186 15.19 -73.81 66.94
C THR A 186 14.66 -73.93 65.51
N SER A 187 15.19 -73.12 64.60
CA SER A 187 15.13 -73.36 63.16
C SER A 187 16.45 -73.94 62.65
N ASP A 188 16.40 -74.67 61.54
CA ASP A 188 17.56 -75.20 60.82
C ASP A 188 18.45 -74.13 60.17
N ILE A 189 17.83 -73.07 59.64
CA ILE A 189 18.50 -71.87 59.12
C ILE A 189 17.99 -70.60 59.83
N PRO A 190 18.77 -69.49 59.86
CA PRO A 190 18.33 -68.24 60.46
C PRO A 190 17.04 -67.71 59.83
N LEU A 191 16.08 -67.29 60.67
CA LEU A 191 14.85 -66.66 60.20
C LEU A 191 15.13 -65.32 59.48
N PRO A 192 14.23 -64.87 58.58
CA PRO A 192 14.35 -63.57 57.89
C PRO A 192 14.55 -62.42 58.87
N THR A 193 15.43 -61.47 58.55
CA THR A 193 15.79 -60.34 59.42
C THR A 193 14.53 -59.60 59.92
N GLY A 194 14.32 -59.60 61.23
CA GLY A 194 13.15 -58.99 61.89
C GLY A 194 12.03 -59.98 62.26
N LEU A 195 12.14 -61.26 61.89
CA LEU A 195 11.36 -62.36 62.46
C LEU A 195 12.11 -63.04 63.62
N SER A 196 11.34 -63.67 64.52
CA SER A 196 11.82 -64.31 65.74
C SER A 196 10.98 -65.53 66.10
N LEU A 197 11.58 -66.49 66.80
CA LEU A 197 10.95 -67.73 67.26
C LEU A 197 10.96 -67.78 68.79
N GLY A 198 9.80 -68.03 69.41
CA GLY A 198 9.69 -68.18 70.86
C GLY A 198 10.33 -69.49 71.35
N THR A 199 11.27 -69.39 72.29
CA THR A 199 12.14 -70.52 72.69
C THR A 199 11.43 -71.64 73.47
N THR A 200 10.29 -71.34 74.11
CA THR A 200 9.55 -72.29 74.97
C THR A 200 8.18 -72.70 74.43
N ASN A 201 7.77 -72.14 73.28
CA ASN A 201 6.44 -72.36 72.67
C ASN A 201 6.47 -72.41 71.13
N CYS A 202 7.64 -72.25 70.49
CA CYS A 202 7.84 -72.19 69.04
C CYS A 202 6.98 -71.13 68.32
N SER A 203 6.50 -70.07 69.00
CA SER A 203 5.66 -69.05 68.34
C SER A 203 6.47 -68.14 67.43
N LEU A 204 6.05 -67.99 66.17
CA LEU A 204 6.68 -67.10 65.19
C LEU A 204 6.13 -65.67 65.36
N SER A 205 7.00 -64.66 65.46
CA SER A 205 6.58 -63.25 65.59
C SER A 205 7.60 -62.25 65.06
N GLY A 206 7.16 -61.02 64.74
CA GLY A 206 8.04 -59.91 64.38
C GLY A 206 7.53 -59.08 63.19
N SER A 207 8.45 -58.43 62.48
CA SER A 207 8.21 -57.80 61.18
C SER A 207 9.46 -57.93 60.31
N PRO A 208 9.41 -58.61 59.15
CA PRO A 208 10.59 -58.81 58.32
C PRO A 208 10.98 -57.52 57.60
N SER A 209 12.27 -57.18 57.58
CA SER A 209 12.78 -55.97 56.91
C SER A 209 13.28 -56.21 55.48
N THR A 210 13.56 -57.45 55.11
CA THR A 210 14.16 -57.84 53.82
C THR A 210 13.24 -58.75 53.01
N THR A 211 13.07 -58.44 51.72
CA THR A 211 12.31 -59.28 50.78
C THR A 211 13.01 -60.60 50.49
N GLN A 212 12.27 -61.70 50.40
CA GLN A 212 12.78 -63.01 49.99
C GLN A 212 11.71 -63.84 49.26
N GLY A 213 12.17 -64.74 48.39
CA GLY A 213 11.34 -65.78 47.81
C GLY A 213 10.90 -66.84 48.83
N PRO A 214 9.95 -67.72 48.46
CA PRO A 214 9.48 -68.81 49.31
C PRO A 214 10.63 -69.71 49.75
N THR A 215 10.95 -69.67 51.05
CA THR A 215 12.06 -70.40 51.66
C THR A 215 11.50 -71.31 52.76
N ASN A 216 11.95 -72.56 52.83
CA ASN A 216 11.51 -73.52 53.84
C ASN A 216 12.40 -73.46 55.09
N TYR A 217 11.77 -73.60 56.26
CA TYR A 217 12.41 -73.61 57.58
C TYR A 217 11.89 -74.80 58.38
N THR A 218 12.80 -75.62 58.90
CA THR A 218 12.48 -76.76 59.77
C THR A 218 12.50 -76.30 61.22
N ILE A 219 11.31 -76.05 61.78
CA ILE A 219 11.13 -75.66 63.19
C ILE A 219 11.15 -76.92 64.05
N THR A 220 12.08 -76.99 65.01
CA THR A 220 12.27 -78.13 65.89
C THR A 220 12.00 -77.73 67.34
N ALA A 221 11.02 -78.39 67.97
CA ALA A 221 10.75 -78.32 69.40
C ALA A 221 11.47 -79.45 70.13
N SER A 222 12.07 -79.18 71.28
CA SER A 222 12.86 -80.16 72.03
C SER A 222 12.77 -79.98 73.56
N ASN A 223 13.01 -81.09 74.27
CA ASN A 223 13.42 -81.11 75.67
C ASN A 223 14.47 -82.22 75.89
N ALA A 224 14.91 -82.44 77.13
CA ALA A 224 15.94 -83.42 77.49
C ALA A 224 15.58 -84.90 77.20
N PHE A 225 14.34 -85.20 76.83
CA PHE A 225 13.80 -86.54 76.63
C PHE A 225 13.32 -86.81 75.19
N GLY A 226 13.34 -85.81 74.31
CA GLY A 226 12.96 -85.98 72.90
C GLY A 226 12.73 -84.67 72.15
N SER A 227 12.50 -84.79 70.84
CA SER A 227 12.24 -83.68 69.92
C SER A 227 11.24 -84.05 68.84
N THR A 228 10.58 -83.03 68.28
CA THR A 228 9.69 -83.13 67.13
C THR A 228 9.89 -81.91 66.23
N SER A 229 9.68 -82.06 64.93
CA SER A 229 9.97 -81.02 63.94
C SER A 229 8.84 -80.88 62.93
N THR A 230 8.65 -79.66 62.42
CA THR A 230 7.69 -79.34 61.35
C THR A 230 8.30 -78.34 60.38
N ILE A 231 7.81 -78.31 59.14
CA ILE A 231 8.34 -77.43 58.09
C ILE A 231 7.35 -76.30 57.82
N ILE A 232 7.84 -75.06 57.79
CA ILE A 232 7.09 -73.88 57.37
C ILE A 232 7.79 -73.19 56.19
N THR A 233 7.03 -72.69 55.22
CA THR A 233 7.56 -71.85 54.13
C THR A 233 7.30 -70.38 54.44
N ILE A 234 8.32 -69.53 54.38
CA ILE A 234 8.18 -68.08 54.54
C ILE A 234 8.57 -67.35 53.24
N THR A 235 7.66 -66.53 52.74
CA THR A 235 7.88 -65.56 51.66
C THR A 235 7.79 -64.14 52.22
N VAL A 236 8.64 -63.22 51.77
CA VAL A 236 8.55 -61.80 52.13
C VAL A 236 8.51 -60.94 50.87
N ASN A 237 7.33 -60.40 50.56
CA ASN A 237 7.09 -59.55 49.41
C ASN A 237 7.42 -58.08 49.71
N ILE A 238 7.55 -57.26 48.67
CA ILE A 238 7.69 -55.81 48.82
C ILE A 238 6.31 -55.17 49.04
N ALA A 239 6.23 -54.04 49.76
CA ALA A 239 4.99 -53.27 49.81
C ALA A 239 4.73 -52.60 48.44
N PRO A 240 3.48 -52.61 47.91
CA PRO A 240 3.16 -51.85 46.70
C PRO A 240 3.35 -50.33 46.94
N PRO A 241 3.68 -49.53 45.92
CA PRO A 241 3.82 -48.09 46.09
C PRO A 241 2.48 -47.44 46.44
N SER A 242 2.49 -46.40 47.26
CA SER A 242 1.26 -45.72 47.69
C SER A 242 1.43 -44.21 47.84
N ALA A 243 0.32 -43.47 47.96
CA ALA A 243 0.29 -42.01 48.05
C ALA A 243 1.01 -41.25 46.91
N LEU A 244 0.98 -41.80 45.68
CA LEU A 244 1.46 -41.10 44.48
C LEU A 244 0.65 -39.81 44.24
N ASN A 245 1.35 -38.69 44.08
CA ASN A 245 0.75 -37.38 43.86
C ASN A 245 1.68 -36.46 43.05
N TYR A 246 1.08 -35.69 42.13
CA TYR A 246 1.74 -34.65 41.33
C TYR A 246 1.18 -33.27 41.71
N ALA A 247 1.85 -32.60 42.65
CA ALA A 247 1.51 -31.23 43.03
C ALA A 247 1.64 -30.28 41.82
N GLY A 248 0.65 -29.39 41.65
CA GLY A 248 0.61 -28.41 40.56
C GLY A 248 -0.14 -28.83 39.29
N SER A 249 -0.68 -30.06 39.22
CA SER A 249 -1.67 -30.42 38.19
C SER A 249 -2.96 -29.60 38.39
N PRO A 250 -3.60 -29.05 37.34
CA PRO A 250 -3.30 -29.19 35.91
C PRO A 250 -2.11 -28.33 35.45
N PHE A 251 -1.22 -28.93 34.67
CA PHE A 251 -0.04 -28.27 34.13
C PHE A 251 -0.33 -27.57 32.80
N VAL A 252 0.17 -26.35 32.66
CA VAL A 252 0.14 -25.57 31.41
C VAL A 252 1.57 -25.18 31.06
N PHE A 253 2.04 -25.61 29.89
CA PHE A 253 3.37 -25.31 29.38
C PHE A 253 3.29 -24.45 28.13
N THR A 254 4.40 -23.78 27.82
CA THR A 254 4.61 -23.07 26.56
C THR A 254 5.44 -23.96 25.64
N GLN A 255 5.06 -24.03 24.36
CA GLN A 255 5.80 -24.73 23.32
C GLN A 255 7.25 -24.22 23.26
N ASP A 256 8.20 -25.14 23.08
CA ASP A 256 9.65 -24.91 22.98
C ASP A 256 10.31 -24.30 24.24
N ALA A 257 9.56 -24.08 25.33
CA ALA A 257 10.09 -23.68 26.63
C ALA A 257 10.38 -24.90 27.51
N THR A 258 11.65 -25.10 27.89
CA THR A 258 12.07 -26.20 28.78
C THR A 258 11.39 -26.08 30.14
N ILE A 259 10.73 -27.15 30.59
CA ILE A 259 10.02 -27.16 31.87
C ILE A 259 10.98 -27.41 33.03
N ALA A 260 10.67 -26.85 34.21
CA ALA A 260 11.25 -27.34 35.45
C ALA A 260 10.81 -28.79 35.68
N ALA A 261 11.72 -29.64 36.19
CA ALA A 261 11.43 -31.05 36.42
C ALA A 261 10.35 -31.20 37.51
N ILE A 262 9.25 -31.87 37.16
CA ILE A 262 8.12 -32.11 38.07
C ILE A 262 8.40 -33.39 38.83
N HIS A 263 8.69 -33.25 40.12
CA HIS A 263 8.95 -34.37 41.02
C HIS A 263 7.66 -34.79 41.73
N PRO A 264 7.16 -36.03 41.54
CA PRO A 264 6.04 -36.53 42.31
C PRO A 264 6.46 -36.86 43.75
N THR A 265 5.46 -36.91 44.64
CA THR A 265 5.60 -37.53 45.97
C THR A 265 4.97 -38.91 45.95
N TYR A 266 5.62 -39.91 46.53
CA TYR A 266 5.07 -41.25 46.78
C TYR A 266 5.76 -41.91 47.98
N THR A 267 5.21 -43.02 48.45
CA THR A 267 5.75 -43.84 49.55
C THR A 267 5.87 -45.31 49.12
N GLY A 268 6.81 -46.03 49.73
CA GLY A 268 7.22 -47.35 49.26
C GLY A 268 8.19 -47.30 48.07
N THR A 269 8.70 -48.45 47.66
CA THR A 269 9.72 -48.55 46.61
C THR A 269 9.07 -48.66 45.23
N VAL A 270 9.37 -47.71 44.34
CA VAL A 270 8.97 -47.77 42.93
C VAL A 270 10.10 -48.40 42.11
N THR A 271 9.76 -49.31 41.19
CA THR A 271 10.72 -49.93 40.26
C THR A 271 10.33 -49.75 38.79
N ALA A 272 9.11 -49.29 38.51
CA ALA A 272 8.67 -48.90 37.17
C ALA A 272 7.67 -47.73 37.24
N CYS A 273 7.74 -46.84 36.25
CA CYS A 273 6.88 -45.68 36.04
C CYS A 273 6.42 -45.64 34.58
N ASN A 274 5.11 -45.52 34.35
CA ASN A 274 4.53 -45.50 33.01
C ASN A 274 3.31 -44.56 32.92
N SER A 275 3.07 -43.93 31.77
CA SER A 275 1.82 -43.24 31.47
C SER A 275 0.91 -44.11 30.58
N ASP A 276 -0.40 -43.99 30.78
CA ASP A 276 -1.43 -44.69 30.00
C ASP A 276 -1.38 -44.36 28.49
N ILE A 277 -1.04 -43.12 28.15
CA ILE A 277 -0.72 -42.68 26.78
C ILE A 277 0.65 -41.95 26.76
N PRO A 278 1.35 -41.87 25.60
CA PRO A 278 2.61 -41.15 25.50
C PRO A 278 2.47 -39.67 25.88
N LEU A 279 3.41 -39.15 26.67
CA LEU A 279 3.49 -37.72 27.01
C LEU A 279 3.66 -36.83 25.76
N PRO A 280 3.32 -35.52 25.84
CA PRO A 280 3.53 -34.58 24.73
C PRO A 280 4.97 -34.61 24.21
N ALA A 281 5.13 -34.57 22.89
CA ALA A 281 6.42 -34.74 22.25
C ALA A 281 7.47 -33.74 22.79
N GLY A 282 8.63 -34.27 23.21
CA GLY A 282 9.69 -33.52 23.87
C GLY A 282 9.63 -33.52 25.40
N LEU A 283 8.55 -34.02 26.02
CA LEU A 283 8.52 -34.40 27.44
C LEU A 283 8.87 -35.88 27.63
N THR A 284 9.41 -36.20 28.80
CA THR A 284 9.85 -37.54 29.19
C THR A 284 9.38 -37.88 30.60
N LEU A 285 9.19 -39.17 30.89
CA LEU A 285 8.89 -39.71 32.22
C LEU A 285 10.07 -40.56 32.70
N GLY A 286 10.63 -40.23 33.86
CA GLY A 286 11.67 -41.03 34.51
C GLY A 286 11.14 -42.40 34.92
N THR A 287 11.65 -43.47 34.30
CA THR A 287 11.10 -44.83 34.38
C THR A 287 11.17 -45.48 35.77
N THR A 288 11.90 -44.92 36.72
CA THR A 288 11.99 -45.41 38.11
C THR A 288 11.73 -44.33 39.17
N THR A 289 11.77 -43.05 38.79
CA THR A 289 11.59 -41.90 39.67
C THR A 289 10.26 -41.17 39.45
N CYS A 290 9.54 -41.51 38.38
CA CYS A 290 8.28 -40.90 37.94
C CYS A 290 8.38 -39.37 37.69
N VAL A 291 9.59 -38.81 37.61
CA VAL A 291 9.83 -37.38 37.32
C VAL A 291 9.44 -37.06 35.88
N ILE A 292 8.71 -35.97 35.66
CA ILE A 292 8.38 -35.47 34.31
C ILE A 292 9.29 -34.28 33.97
N SER A 293 9.98 -34.32 32.84
CA SER A 293 10.91 -33.26 32.41
C SER A 293 11.06 -33.20 30.89
N GLY A 294 11.58 -32.08 30.37
CA GLY A 294 11.89 -31.90 28.94
C GLY A 294 11.45 -30.55 28.38
N THR A 295 11.22 -30.49 27.07
CA THR A 295 10.87 -29.29 26.32
C THR A 295 9.74 -29.65 25.35
N PRO A 296 8.46 -29.34 25.63
CA PRO A 296 7.34 -29.75 24.81
C PRO A 296 7.34 -29.00 23.48
N ASN A 297 7.52 -29.70 22.37
CA ASN A 297 7.72 -29.12 21.04
C ASN A 297 6.46 -29.12 20.15
N THR A 298 5.33 -29.62 20.67
CA THR A 298 4.07 -29.78 19.92
C THR A 298 2.91 -29.19 20.72
N ILE A 299 2.14 -28.29 20.09
CA ILE A 299 0.92 -27.68 20.66
C ILE A 299 -0.09 -28.77 20.99
N GLN A 300 -0.73 -28.68 22.16
CA GLN A 300 -1.72 -29.67 22.60
C GLN A 300 -2.79 -29.03 23.48
N PRO A 301 -4.10 -29.33 23.26
CA PRO A 301 -5.14 -29.00 24.23
C PRO A 301 -4.94 -29.74 25.56
N ALA A 302 -5.78 -29.42 26.54
CA ALA A 302 -5.77 -30.05 27.86
C ALA A 302 -6.10 -31.56 27.75
N THR A 303 -5.06 -32.39 27.79
CA THR A 303 -5.17 -33.86 27.74
C THR A 303 -4.90 -34.44 29.13
N HIS A 304 -5.66 -35.47 29.51
CA HIS A 304 -5.49 -36.18 30.76
C HIS A 304 -4.53 -37.36 30.56
N TYR A 305 -3.69 -37.62 31.57
CA TYR A 305 -2.74 -38.73 31.63
C TYR A 305 -2.85 -39.38 33.00
N ASN A 306 -2.87 -40.70 33.05
CA ASN A 306 -2.88 -41.47 34.28
C ASN A 306 -1.49 -42.06 34.54
N ILE A 307 -0.66 -41.34 35.29
CA ILE A 307 0.72 -41.78 35.56
C ILE A 307 0.69 -42.85 36.64
N THR A 308 1.28 -44.00 36.34
CA THR A 308 1.27 -45.20 37.19
C THR A 308 2.68 -45.50 37.69
N ALA A 309 2.83 -45.56 39.01
CA ALA A 309 4.03 -46.04 39.69
C ALA A 309 3.80 -47.48 40.17
N SER A 310 4.75 -48.38 39.95
CA SER A 310 4.60 -49.81 40.27
C SER A 310 5.87 -50.49 40.76
N ASN A 311 5.67 -51.65 41.38
CA ASN A 311 6.69 -52.65 41.64
C ASN A 311 6.11 -54.06 41.51
N ALA A 312 6.90 -55.10 41.82
CA ALA A 312 6.52 -56.51 41.67
C ALA A 312 5.31 -56.96 42.52
N SER A 313 4.82 -56.14 43.46
CA SER A 313 3.69 -56.46 44.35
C SER A 313 2.50 -55.52 44.21
N GLY A 314 2.53 -54.57 43.28
CA GLY A 314 1.36 -53.76 42.90
C GLY A 314 1.70 -52.40 42.28
N SER A 315 0.66 -51.60 42.06
CA SER A 315 0.77 -50.28 41.47
C SER A 315 -0.23 -49.30 42.07
N ILE A 316 0.06 -48.00 41.89
CA ILE A 316 -0.84 -46.89 42.15
C ILE A 316 -0.75 -45.91 40.97
N SER A 317 -1.88 -45.31 40.61
CA SER A 317 -1.95 -44.33 39.52
C SER A 317 -2.50 -42.98 40.01
N PHE A 318 -2.03 -41.89 39.42
CA PHE A 318 -2.48 -40.53 39.71
C PHE A 318 -2.79 -39.78 38.40
N PRO A 319 -3.99 -39.18 38.26
CA PRO A 319 -4.36 -38.43 37.08
C PRO A 319 -3.72 -37.03 37.09
N ILE A 320 -3.05 -36.69 35.99
CA ILE A 320 -2.60 -35.32 35.69
C ILE A 320 -3.26 -34.81 34.42
N THR A 321 -3.29 -33.49 34.25
CA THR A 321 -3.68 -32.85 32.98
C THR A 321 -2.51 -32.02 32.47
N ILE A 322 -2.21 -32.10 31.17
CA ILE A 322 -1.17 -31.28 30.52
C ILE A 322 -1.78 -30.54 29.32
N THR A 323 -1.51 -29.24 29.24
CA THR A 323 -1.79 -28.39 28.08
C THR A 323 -0.48 -27.79 27.57
N VAL A 324 -0.29 -27.70 26.25
CA VAL A 324 0.88 -27.04 25.63
C VAL A 324 0.38 -25.94 24.69
N ASN A 325 0.59 -24.70 25.11
CA ASN A 325 0.17 -23.49 24.38
C ASN A 325 1.31 -22.91 23.53
N LEU A 326 0.99 -22.12 22.51
CA LEU A 326 2.00 -21.29 21.85
C LEU A 326 2.48 -20.17 22.79
N ALA A 327 3.74 -19.76 22.63
CA ALA A 327 4.20 -18.51 23.20
C ALA A 327 3.42 -17.32 22.59
N PRO A 328 3.05 -16.29 23.39
CA PRO A 328 2.51 -15.06 22.83
C PRO A 328 3.59 -14.37 21.96
N PRO A 329 3.23 -13.70 20.84
CA PRO A 329 4.22 -13.03 20.02
C PRO A 329 4.87 -11.86 20.77
N SER A 330 6.15 -11.61 20.52
CA SER A 330 6.96 -10.62 21.24
C SER A 330 7.99 -9.94 20.34
N ALA A 331 8.56 -8.82 20.81
CA ALA A 331 9.62 -8.05 20.12
C ALA A 331 9.28 -7.58 18.68
N LEU A 332 7.99 -7.30 18.41
CA LEU A 332 7.56 -6.77 17.10
C LEU A 332 8.24 -5.43 16.80
N SER A 333 8.93 -5.34 15.67
CA SER A 333 9.67 -4.14 15.25
C SER A 333 9.78 -4.06 13.73
N TYR A 334 9.82 -2.83 13.20
CA TYR A 334 10.02 -2.56 11.77
C TYR A 334 11.29 -1.76 11.55
N ALA A 335 12.25 -2.33 10.83
CA ALA A 335 13.41 -1.58 10.35
C ALA A 335 12.96 -0.51 9.35
N GLY A 336 13.54 0.70 9.44
CA GLY A 336 13.28 1.80 8.49
C GLY A 336 12.07 2.69 8.81
N THR A 337 11.38 2.51 9.93
CA THR A 337 10.43 3.54 10.42
C THR A 337 11.21 4.71 11.05
N PRO A 338 10.82 5.99 10.87
CA PRO A 338 9.64 6.52 10.16
C PRO A 338 9.72 6.35 8.63
N PHE A 339 8.71 5.71 8.06
CA PHE A 339 8.63 5.47 6.61
C PHE A 339 8.19 6.74 5.86
N THR A 340 8.89 7.04 4.77
CA THR A 340 8.44 8.04 3.79
C THR A 340 8.34 7.36 2.43
N PHE A 341 7.13 7.29 1.88
CA PHE A 341 6.83 6.69 0.58
C PHE A 341 6.43 7.75 -0.45
N THR A 342 6.47 7.37 -1.72
CA THR A 342 6.10 8.22 -2.85
C THR A 342 4.80 7.71 -3.48
N GLN A 343 3.82 8.59 -3.67
CA GLN A 343 2.54 8.27 -4.28
C GLN A 343 2.74 7.63 -5.67
N GLY A 344 2.06 6.51 -5.92
CA GLY A 344 2.14 5.76 -7.18
C GLY A 344 3.38 4.87 -7.33
N ALA A 345 4.37 4.96 -6.43
CA ALA A 345 5.53 4.07 -6.43
C ALA A 345 5.28 2.86 -5.52
N THR A 346 5.43 1.64 -6.04
CA THR A 346 5.32 0.41 -5.22
C THR A 346 6.43 0.39 -4.17
N ILE A 347 6.08 0.16 -2.91
CA ILE A 347 7.05 0.15 -1.81
C ILE A 347 7.84 -1.15 -1.81
N THR A 348 9.11 -1.09 -1.39
CA THR A 348 9.80 -2.28 -0.89
C THR A 348 9.05 -2.78 0.35
N THR A 349 8.64 -4.05 0.35
CA THR A 349 7.87 -4.65 1.45
C THR A 349 8.58 -4.46 2.78
N ALA A 350 7.94 -3.75 3.72
CA ALA A 350 8.43 -3.58 5.08
C ALA A 350 8.13 -4.86 5.87
N THR A 351 9.08 -5.78 5.89
CA THR A 351 9.06 -7.01 6.69
C THR A 351 9.47 -6.71 8.14
N PRO A 352 8.61 -6.94 9.15
CA PRO A 352 9.00 -6.78 10.55
C PRO A 352 9.86 -7.94 11.05
N SER A 353 10.57 -7.69 12.15
CA SER A 353 11.06 -8.74 13.04
C SER A 353 10.02 -8.98 14.14
N VAL A 354 9.77 -10.24 14.49
CA VAL A 354 8.88 -10.68 15.57
C VAL A 354 9.32 -12.05 16.06
N THR A 355 9.20 -12.30 17.37
CA THR A 355 9.52 -13.59 18.00
C THR A 355 8.23 -14.32 18.39
N GLY A 356 8.16 -15.62 18.12
CA GLY A 356 6.96 -16.44 18.33
C GLY A 356 5.98 -16.43 17.15
N THR A 357 5.03 -17.37 17.14
CA THR A 357 4.10 -17.56 16.01
C THR A 357 2.95 -16.56 16.03
N VAL A 358 2.89 -15.69 15.03
CA VAL A 358 1.76 -14.78 14.78
C VAL A 358 0.68 -15.51 13.98
N THR A 359 -0.59 -15.38 14.41
CA THR A 359 -1.75 -15.93 13.69
C THR A 359 -2.79 -14.88 13.31
N SER A 360 -2.67 -13.65 13.84
CA SER A 360 -3.45 -12.49 13.42
C SER A 360 -2.60 -11.22 13.60
N CYS A 361 -2.59 -10.35 12.59
CA CYS A 361 -1.88 -9.08 12.60
C CYS A 361 -2.72 -7.97 11.96
N ASN A 362 -2.78 -6.80 12.60
CA ASN A 362 -3.62 -5.69 12.18
C ASN A 362 -3.05 -4.33 12.65
N SER A 363 -3.43 -3.24 11.98
CA SER A 363 -3.19 -1.86 12.43
C SER A 363 -4.41 -1.30 13.18
N ASP A 364 -4.17 -0.44 14.17
CA ASP A 364 -5.19 0.31 14.92
C ASP A 364 -6.12 1.14 14.03
N ILE A 365 -5.57 1.80 13.01
CA ILE A 365 -6.30 2.52 11.96
C ILE A 365 -5.93 1.99 10.56
N PRO A 366 -6.78 2.14 9.53
CA PRO A 366 -6.47 1.69 8.17
C PRO A 366 -5.21 2.35 7.61
N LEU A 367 -4.30 1.53 7.06
CA LEU A 367 -3.09 2.00 6.37
C LEU A 367 -3.43 2.94 5.19
N PRO A 368 -2.46 3.79 4.74
CA PRO A 368 -2.67 4.70 3.59
C PRO A 368 -3.18 3.93 2.36
N ALA A 369 -4.15 4.52 1.64
CA ALA A 369 -4.86 3.83 0.56
C ALA A 369 -3.88 3.23 -0.46
N GLY A 370 -4.05 1.95 -0.79
CA GLY A 370 -3.15 1.20 -1.68
C GLY A 370 -1.98 0.48 -0.98
N LEU A 371 -1.77 0.71 0.33
CA LEU A 371 -0.97 -0.18 1.18
C LEU A 371 -1.86 -1.20 1.90
N GLY A 372 -1.29 -2.35 2.23
CA GLY A 372 -1.93 -3.39 3.03
C GLY A 372 -0.93 -4.09 3.95
N ILE A 373 -1.45 -4.72 5.02
CA ILE A 373 -0.69 -5.54 5.96
C ILE A 373 -1.05 -7.02 5.78
N ASN A 374 -0.05 -7.89 5.80
CA ASN A 374 -0.27 -9.33 5.80
C ASN A 374 -0.73 -9.79 7.20
N GLY A 375 -1.91 -10.42 7.25
CA GLY A 375 -2.56 -10.83 8.50
C GLY A 375 -1.87 -11.93 9.32
N THR A 376 -0.79 -12.57 8.83
CA THR A 376 -0.01 -13.55 9.60
C THR A 376 1.48 -13.25 9.68
N THR A 377 2.07 -12.54 8.70
CA THR A 377 3.49 -12.16 8.75
C THR A 377 3.72 -10.71 9.17
N CYS A 378 2.66 -9.91 9.35
CA CYS A 378 2.71 -8.47 9.60
C CYS A 378 3.44 -7.64 8.51
N ALA A 379 3.88 -8.24 7.40
CA ALA A 379 4.59 -7.53 6.34
C ALA A 379 3.68 -6.49 5.68
N ILE A 380 4.16 -5.25 5.54
CA ILE A 380 3.43 -4.14 4.91
C ILE A 380 3.93 -3.96 3.48
N SER A 381 3.02 -3.96 2.50
CA SER A 381 3.34 -3.85 1.07
C SER A 381 2.25 -3.11 0.29
N GLY A 382 2.52 -2.79 -0.97
CA GLY A 382 1.58 -2.16 -1.90
C GLY A 382 2.12 -0.90 -2.57
N THR A 383 1.20 -0.05 -3.03
CA THR A 383 1.49 1.16 -3.81
C THR A 383 0.56 2.27 -3.32
N PRO A 384 1.04 3.25 -2.54
CA PRO A 384 0.15 4.24 -1.92
C PRO A 384 -0.42 5.19 -2.98
N THR A 385 -1.74 5.32 -3.03
CA THR A 385 -2.47 6.06 -4.07
C THR A 385 -2.85 7.48 -3.67
N THR A 386 -2.74 7.84 -2.39
CA THR A 386 -3.06 9.16 -1.83
C THR A 386 -1.91 9.71 -1.01
N THR A 387 -1.63 11.02 -1.10
CA THR A 387 -0.68 11.70 -0.21
C THR A 387 -1.21 11.82 1.21
N GLN A 388 -0.28 11.85 2.18
CA GLN A 388 -0.60 11.92 3.60
C GLN A 388 0.57 12.51 4.40
N SER A 389 0.27 13.34 5.39
CA SER A 389 1.23 13.77 6.41
C SER A 389 1.76 12.57 7.23
N ALA A 390 2.91 12.74 7.88
CA ALA A 390 3.44 11.73 8.79
C ALA A 390 2.38 11.38 9.86
N THR A 391 1.96 10.12 9.87
CA THR A 391 0.88 9.60 10.71
C THR A 391 1.36 8.33 11.40
N ASN A 392 1.06 8.20 12.69
CA ASN A 392 1.44 7.04 13.48
C ASN A 392 0.39 5.93 13.37
N TYR A 393 0.86 4.69 13.31
CA TYR A 393 0.07 3.46 13.23
C TYR A 393 0.59 2.49 14.28
N THR A 394 -0.29 1.98 15.14
CA THR A 394 0.02 0.93 16.11
C THR A 394 -0.26 -0.42 15.47
N ILE A 395 0.79 -1.13 15.06
CA ILE A 395 0.66 -2.47 14.52
C ILE A 395 0.67 -3.46 15.68
N THR A 396 -0.33 -4.35 15.73
CA THR A 396 -0.47 -5.40 16.74
C THR A 396 -0.35 -6.77 16.10
N ALA A 397 0.58 -7.58 16.60
CA ALA A 397 0.79 -8.98 16.23
C ALA A 397 0.30 -9.88 17.38
N SER A 398 -0.51 -10.89 17.06
CA SER A 398 -1.22 -11.69 18.07
C SER A 398 -1.36 -13.16 17.70
N ASN A 399 -1.61 -13.98 18.73
CA ASN A 399 -2.17 -15.31 18.60
C ASN A 399 -3.17 -15.57 19.74
N ALA A 400 -3.72 -16.79 19.84
CA ALA A 400 -4.74 -17.13 20.83
C ALA A 400 -4.32 -16.99 22.31
N TYR A 401 -3.02 -16.78 22.59
CA TYR A 401 -2.43 -16.73 23.94
C TYR A 401 -1.84 -15.36 24.31
N GLY A 402 -1.85 -14.39 23.39
CA GLY A 402 -1.43 -13.02 23.68
C GLY A 402 -1.05 -12.20 22.45
N SER A 403 -0.50 -11.01 22.69
CA SER A 403 -0.11 -10.07 21.63
C SER A 403 1.03 -9.16 22.04
N THR A 404 1.71 -8.60 21.03
CA THR A 404 2.67 -7.51 21.15
C THR A 404 2.31 -6.44 20.13
N ASN A 405 2.70 -5.19 20.36
CA ASN A 405 2.48 -4.10 19.42
C ASN A 405 3.71 -3.20 19.29
N THR A 406 3.73 -2.41 18.22
CA THR A 406 4.78 -1.42 17.94
C THR A 406 4.21 -0.26 17.14
N THR A 407 4.71 0.95 17.33
CA THR A 407 4.27 2.13 16.59
C THR A 407 5.20 2.40 15.42
N ILE A 408 4.65 2.53 14.22
CA ILE A 408 5.35 3.00 13.02
C ILE A 408 4.79 4.35 12.57
N SER A 409 5.62 5.25 12.06
CA SER A 409 5.17 6.43 11.33
C SER A 409 5.21 6.13 9.83
N ILE A 410 4.17 6.56 9.10
CA ILE A 410 4.14 6.55 7.63
C ILE A 410 3.77 7.95 7.12
N ARG A 411 4.54 8.45 6.14
CA ARG A 411 4.26 9.66 5.34
C ARG A 411 4.19 9.28 3.87
N VAL A 412 3.27 9.87 3.10
CA VAL A 412 3.20 9.69 1.64
C VAL A 412 3.31 11.03 0.93
N ASN A 413 4.40 11.21 0.17
CA ASN A 413 4.69 12.40 -0.62
C ASN A 413 4.18 12.26 -2.06
N LEU A 414 4.00 13.40 -2.74
CA LEU A 414 3.78 13.42 -4.19
C LEU A 414 5.06 12.93 -4.91
N ALA A 415 4.89 12.26 -6.05
CA ALA A 415 6.00 12.00 -6.96
C ALA A 415 6.50 13.34 -7.56
N PRO A 416 7.83 13.55 -7.70
CA PRO A 416 8.36 14.65 -8.50
C PRO A 416 7.84 14.58 -9.95
N PRO A 417 7.56 15.72 -10.62
CA PRO A 417 7.17 15.68 -12.03
C PRO A 417 8.33 15.19 -12.90
N SER A 418 8.01 14.51 -14.00
CA SER A 418 9.00 13.87 -14.87
C SER A 418 8.58 13.87 -16.35
N ALA A 419 9.51 13.61 -17.25
CA ALA A 419 9.28 13.51 -18.70
C ALA A 419 8.61 14.74 -19.36
N LEU A 420 8.87 15.95 -18.86
CA LEU A 420 8.37 17.18 -19.46
C LEU A 420 8.86 17.33 -20.90
N SER A 421 7.93 17.51 -21.84
CA SER A 421 8.23 17.63 -23.26
C SER A 421 7.14 18.43 -23.99
N TYR A 422 7.53 19.15 -25.05
CA TYR A 422 6.59 19.89 -25.92
C TYR A 422 6.64 19.30 -27.32
N ALA A 423 5.49 18.87 -27.85
CA ALA A 423 5.38 18.54 -29.26
C ALA A 423 5.50 19.83 -30.10
N GLY A 424 6.27 19.80 -31.18
CA GLY A 424 6.41 20.91 -32.12
C GLY A 424 7.53 21.94 -31.83
N THR A 425 8.36 21.74 -30.80
CA THR A 425 9.63 22.48 -30.69
C THR A 425 10.62 21.99 -31.78
N PRO A 426 11.39 22.86 -32.45
CA PRO A 426 11.47 24.32 -32.31
C PRO A 426 10.24 25.04 -32.89
N PHE A 427 9.65 25.94 -32.10
CA PHE A 427 8.48 26.70 -32.49
C PHE A 427 8.84 27.89 -33.37
N THR A 428 8.04 28.10 -34.43
CA THR A 428 8.07 29.33 -35.24
C THR A 428 6.67 29.95 -35.22
N PHE A 429 6.56 31.18 -34.74
CA PHE A 429 5.32 31.93 -34.66
C PHE A 429 5.36 33.20 -35.52
N THR A 430 4.19 33.75 -35.79
CA THR A 430 4.01 34.99 -36.57
C THR A 430 3.53 36.10 -35.64
N GLN A 431 4.19 37.26 -35.69
CA GLN A 431 3.82 38.44 -34.90
C GLN A 431 2.35 38.83 -35.16
N GLY A 432 1.59 39.07 -34.09
CA GLY A 432 0.17 39.43 -34.14
C GLY A 432 -0.80 38.26 -34.39
N ALA A 433 -0.32 37.05 -34.68
CA ALA A 433 -1.16 35.86 -34.82
C ALA A 433 -1.22 35.07 -33.50
N THR A 434 -2.43 34.83 -32.97
CA THR A 434 -2.61 34.01 -31.77
C THR A 434 -2.13 32.58 -32.00
N ILE A 435 -1.29 32.06 -31.11
CA ILE A 435 -0.72 30.71 -31.28
C ILE A 435 -1.75 29.63 -30.91
N THR A 436 -1.70 28.50 -31.61
CA THR A 436 -2.23 27.24 -31.07
C THR A 436 -1.50 26.95 -29.76
N THR A 437 -2.23 26.71 -28.67
CA THR A 437 -1.64 26.51 -27.35
C THR A 437 -0.70 25.30 -27.36
N ALA A 438 0.57 25.53 -27.03
CA ALA A 438 1.58 24.49 -26.91
C ALA A 438 1.45 23.81 -25.55
N THR A 439 0.57 22.81 -25.49
CA THR A 439 0.36 21.96 -24.32
C THR A 439 1.48 20.93 -24.21
N PRO A 440 2.24 20.87 -23.09
CA PRO A 440 3.26 19.84 -22.89
C PRO A 440 2.66 18.50 -22.49
N SER A 441 3.45 17.44 -22.69
CA SER A 441 3.31 16.18 -21.96
C SER A 441 4.19 16.23 -20.71
N VAL A 442 3.67 15.79 -19.57
CA VAL A 442 4.40 15.67 -18.30
C VAL A 442 3.77 14.58 -17.43
N THR A 443 4.59 13.81 -16.73
CA THR A 443 4.17 12.73 -15.84
C THR A 443 4.23 13.19 -14.38
N GLY A 444 3.14 12.96 -13.62
CA GLY A 444 3.01 13.37 -12.22
C GLY A 444 2.33 14.73 -12.04
N THR A 445 1.99 15.08 -10.80
CA THR A 445 1.27 16.33 -10.50
C THR A 445 2.23 17.51 -10.41
N VAL A 446 2.06 18.48 -11.31
CA VAL A 446 2.78 19.76 -11.30
C VAL A 446 2.00 20.79 -10.46
N THR A 447 2.70 21.57 -9.65
CA THR A 447 2.10 22.67 -8.86
C THR A 447 2.76 24.03 -9.11
N SER A 448 3.89 24.07 -9.84
CA SER A 448 4.53 25.30 -10.31
C SER A 448 5.28 25.06 -11.62
N CYS A 449 5.04 25.94 -12.60
CA CYS A 449 5.65 25.98 -13.92
C CYS A 449 6.28 27.36 -14.15
N ASN A 450 7.53 27.38 -14.63
CA ASN A 450 8.21 28.63 -14.98
C ASN A 450 9.20 28.45 -16.15
N SER A 451 9.53 29.53 -16.85
CA SER A 451 10.66 29.61 -17.78
C SER A 451 11.88 30.28 -17.13
N ASP A 452 13.08 29.87 -17.53
CA ASP A 452 14.36 30.46 -17.10
C ASP A 452 14.49 31.96 -17.43
N ILE A 453 14.00 32.36 -18.61
CA ILE A 453 13.89 33.76 -19.04
C ILE A 453 12.45 34.09 -19.49
N PRO A 454 12.01 35.36 -19.46
CA PRO A 454 10.67 35.74 -19.89
C PRO A 454 10.38 35.38 -21.35
N LEU A 455 9.23 34.73 -21.59
CA LEU A 455 8.75 34.39 -22.94
C LEU A 455 8.56 35.64 -23.83
N PRO A 456 8.55 35.48 -25.17
CA PRO A 456 8.35 36.59 -26.10
C PRO A 456 7.09 37.39 -25.77
N ALA A 457 7.16 38.73 -25.82
CA ALA A 457 6.11 39.60 -25.31
C ALA A 457 4.72 39.25 -25.91
N GLY A 458 3.73 39.03 -25.05
CA GLY A 458 2.38 38.58 -25.46
C GLY A 458 2.17 37.06 -25.47
N LEU A 459 3.21 36.25 -25.24
CA LEU A 459 3.10 34.85 -24.82
C LEU A 459 3.18 34.73 -23.30
N GLY A 460 2.53 33.70 -22.74
CA GLY A 460 2.57 33.35 -21.33
C GLY A 460 2.55 31.85 -21.10
N ILE A 461 3.04 31.42 -19.94
CA ILE A 461 3.01 30.02 -19.48
C ILE A 461 1.98 29.84 -18.37
N ASN A 462 1.18 28.78 -18.43
CA ASN A 462 0.28 28.42 -17.35
C ASN A 462 1.06 27.84 -16.16
N GLY A 463 0.90 28.44 -14.98
CA GLY A 463 1.65 28.12 -13.77
C GLY A 463 1.44 26.71 -13.18
N THR A 464 0.48 25.91 -13.65
CA THR A 464 0.27 24.53 -13.17
C THR A 464 0.20 23.47 -14.28
N THR A 465 -0.18 23.84 -15.51
CA THR A 465 -0.19 22.90 -16.66
C THR A 465 1.01 23.05 -17.58
N CYS A 466 1.85 24.07 -17.37
CA CYS A 466 2.98 24.45 -18.23
C CYS A 466 2.58 24.79 -19.68
N ALA A 467 1.28 24.82 -20.03
CA ALA A 467 0.85 25.16 -21.39
C ALA A 467 1.23 26.59 -21.77
N ILE A 468 1.83 26.77 -22.95
CA ILE A 468 2.25 28.08 -23.48
C ILE A 468 1.21 28.57 -24.49
N SER A 469 0.71 29.80 -24.29
CA SER A 469 -0.35 30.39 -25.11
C SER A 469 -0.19 31.92 -25.24
N GLY A 470 -0.97 32.53 -26.13
CA GLY A 470 -1.01 33.99 -26.33
C GLY A 470 -0.83 34.42 -27.78
N THR A 471 -0.42 35.68 -27.96
CA THR A 471 -0.25 36.34 -29.26
C THR A 471 1.04 37.15 -29.22
N PRO A 472 2.14 36.74 -29.89
CA PRO A 472 3.42 37.41 -29.75
C PRO A 472 3.39 38.77 -30.45
N THR A 473 3.79 39.82 -29.72
CA THR A 473 3.71 41.23 -30.15
C THR A 473 5.03 41.78 -30.67
N THR A 474 6.15 41.10 -30.43
CA THR A 474 7.51 41.48 -30.86
C THR A 474 8.17 40.37 -31.65
N THR A 475 8.87 40.71 -32.74
CA THR A 475 9.72 39.77 -33.48
C THR A 475 10.96 39.38 -32.68
N GLN A 476 11.45 38.16 -32.89
CA GLN A 476 12.60 37.61 -32.16
C GLN A 476 13.27 36.48 -32.96
N SER A 477 14.60 36.49 -33.01
CA SER A 477 15.39 35.38 -33.53
C SER A 477 15.24 34.12 -32.67
N ALA A 478 15.53 32.94 -33.25
CA ALA A 478 15.51 31.66 -32.54
C ALA A 478 16.23 31.75 -31.18
N THR A 479 15.46 31.63 -30.10
CA THR A 479 15.92 31.76 -28.72
C THR A 479 15.48 30.54 -27.92
N ASN A 480 16.38 30.00 -27.11
CA ASN A 480 16.10 28.82 -26.30
C ASN A 480 15.57 29.22 -24.92
N TYR A 481 14.60 28.45 -24.43
CA TYR A 481 13.91 28.63 -23.15
C TYR A 481 13.90 27.30 -22.41
N THR A 482 14.42 27.27 -21.19
CA THR A 482 14.36 26.11 -20.29
C THR A 482 13.10 26.20 -19.45
N ILE A 483 12.09 25.40 -19.80
CA ILE A 483 10.85 25.33 -19.02
C ILE A 483 11.03 24.30 -17.91
N THR A 484 10.70 24.68 -16.68
CA THR A 484 10.76 23.81 -15.50
C THR A 484 9.36 23.55 -14.95
N ALA A 485 9.01 22.28 -14.81
CA ALA A 485 7.79 21.81 -14.13
C ALA A 485 8.17 21.24 -12.76
N SER A 486 7.49 21.68 -11.70
CA SER A 486 7.88 21.38 -10.33
C SER A 486 6.70 21.15 -9.39
N ASN A 487 6.97 20.46 -8.28
CA ASN A 487 6.14 20.46 -7.08
C ASN A 487 7.04 20.48 -5.82
N ALA A 488 6.43 20.45 -4.63
CA ALA A 488 7.14 20.53 -3.35
C ALA A 488 8.15 19.40 -3.07
N TYR A 489 8.28 18.40 -3.94
CA TYR A 489 9.15 17.23 -3.79
C TYR A 489 10.19 17.10 -4.91
N GLY A 490 10.15 17.95 -5.94
CA GLY A 490 11.16 17.98 -7.00
C GLY A 490 10.67 18.58 -8.31
N SER A 491 11.51 18.51 -9.34
CA SER A 491 11.27 19.16 -10.63
C SER A 491 11.90 18.42 -11.80
N THR A 492 11.33 18.59 -12.99
CA THR A 492 11.90 18.23 -14.28
C THR A 492 11.93 19.46 -15.18
N ASN A 493 12.83 19.51 -16.16
CA ASN A 493 12.90 20.60 -17.12
C ASN A 493 13.11 20.08 -18.55
N THR A 494 12.86 20.96 -19.51
CA THR A 494 13.06 20.70 -20.93
C THR A 494 13.35 22.00 -21.66
N THR A 495 14.17 21.97 -22.71
CA THR A 495 14.50 23.16 -23.50
C THR A 495 13.67 23.20 -24.78
N ILE A 496 12.94 24.29 -24.98
CA ILE A 496 12.27 24.61 -26.25
C ILE A 496 13.01 25.75 -26.95
N SER A 497 12.86 25.86 -28.27
CA SER A 497 13.30 27.04 -29.02
C SER A 497 12.09 27.76 -29.60
N ILE A 498 12.10 29.10 -29.58
CA ILE A 498 11.02 29.94 -30.14
C ILE A 498 11.63 30.99 -31.07
N THR A 499 11.06 31.12 -32.26
CA THR A 499 11.30 32.21 -33.22
C THR A 499 10.00 32.97 -33.47
N VAL A 500 10.02 34.29 -33.55
CA VAL A 500 8.86 35.12 -33.93
C VAL A 500 9.19 35.96 -35.16
N ASN A 501 8.55 35.64 -36.28
CA ASN A 501 8.70 36.29 -37.57
C ASN A 501 7.64 37.38 -37.81
N LEU A 502 7.86 38.27 -38.78
CA LEU A 502 6.82 39.20 -39.24
C LEU A 502 5.66 38.45 -39.91
N ALA A 503 4.47 39.04 -39.87
CA ALA A 503 3.43 38.67 -40.83
C ALA A 503 3.78 39.22 -42.23
N PRO A 504 3.59 38.46 -43.33
CA PRO A 504 3.71 39.00 -44.68
C PRO A 504 2.78 40.22 -44.89
N PRO A 505 3.19 41.26 -45.65
CA PRO A 505 2.28 42.35 -45.97
C PRO A 505 1.17 41.85 -46.90
N THR A 506 -0.03 42.41 -46.78
CA THR A 506 -1.22 41.98 -47.53
C THR A 506 -2.08 43.16 -47.99
N GLY A 507 -2.92 42.96 -49.00
CA GLY A 507 -3.93 43.94 -49.40
C GLY A 507 -3.38 45.25 -49.98
N LEU A 508 -2.21 45.22 -50.64
CA LEU A 508 -1.67 46.38 -51.34
C LEU A 508 -2.62 46.81 -52.47
N ALA A 509 -3.14 48.03 -52.43
CA ALA A 509 -4.04 48.57 -53.44
C ALA A 509 -3.90 50.10 -53.57
N TYR A 510 -4.08 50.61 -54.79
CA TYR A 510 -4.22 52.04 -55.07
C TYR A 510 -5.67 52.32 -55.51
N THR A 511 -6.26 53.41 -55.04
CA THR A 511 -7.62 53.84 -55.40
C THR A 511 -7.59 55.30 -55.89
N PRO A 512 -7.81 55.56 -57.19
CA PRO A 512 -7.99 54.59 -58.30
C PRO A 512 -6.71 53.80 -58.61
N SER A 513 -6.86 52.66 -59.30
CA SER A 513 -5.73 51.87 -59.84
C SER A 513 -5.18 52.42 -61.17
N ALA A 514 -5.94 53.27 -61.85
CA ALA A 514 -5.47 54.06 -62.99
C ALA A 514 -5.08 55.46 -62.50
N LEU A 515 -3.77 55.70 -62.39
CA LEU A 515 -3.20 56.96 -61.93
C LEU A 515 -2.94 57.91 -63.11
N VAL A 516 -3.34 59.16 -62.93
CA VAL A 516 -3.16 60.23 -63.92
C VAL A 516 -2.35 61.36 -63.29
N PHE A 517 -1.23 61.71 -63.93
CA PHE A 517 -0.41 62.86 -63.58
C PHE A 517 -0.27 63.81 -64.78
N TYR A 518 0.30 64.99 -64.55
CA TYR A 518 0.55 66.00 -65.58
C TYR A 518 2.03 66.38 -65.59
N LYS A 519 2.64 66.48 -66.77
CA LYS A 519 4.04 66.88 -66.94
C LYS A 519 4.28 68.25 -66.30
N GLY A 520 5.28 68.34 -65.44
CA GLY A 520 5.66 69.57 -64.71
C GLY A 520 4.83 69.87 -63.46
N VAL A 521 3.81 69.07 -63.13
CA VAL A 521 2.97 69.25 -61.94
C VAL A 521 3.30 68.20 -60.89
N ALA A 522 3.52 68.65 -59.64
CA ALA A 522 3.75 67.75 -58.51
C ALA A 522 2.48 66.95 -58.17
N GLY A 523 2.62 65.66 -57.89
CA GLY A 523 1.52 64.79 -57.48
C GLY A 523 1.96 63.61 -56.63
N ALA A 524 0.99 62.96 -55.98
CA ALA A 524 1.22 61.75 -55.18
C ALA A 524 0.01 60.80 -55.24
N ALA A 525 0.27 59.51 -55.06
CA ALA A 525 -0.71 58.45 -54.90
C ALA A 525 -0.29 57.53 -53.75
N THR A 526 -1.08 57.51 -52.68
CA THR A 526 -0.83 56.71 -51.47
C THR A 526 -1.67 55.43 -51.52
N PRO A 527 -1.07 54.23 -51.44
CA PRO A 527 -1.81 52.98 -51.39
C PRO A 527 -2.34 52.68 -49.98
N THR A 528 -3.31 51.77 -49.91
CA THR A 528 -3.60 51.01 -48.69
C THR A 528 -2.74 49.74 -48.69
N VAL A 529 -2.19 49.36 -47.54
CA VAL A 529 -1.50 48.07 -47.32
C VAL A 529 -1.62 47.67 -45.84
N THR A 530 -1.72 46.37 -45.56
CA THR A 530 -1.87 45.82 -44.21
C THR A 530 -0.60 45.08 -43.81
N GLY A 531 -0.11 45.34 -42.58
CA GLY A 531 1.11 44.75 -42.04
C GLY A 531 2.37 45.61 -42.28
N THR A 532 3.48 45.23 -41.65
CA THR A 532 4.75 45.98 -41.70
C THR A 532 5.45 45.77 -43.05
N VAL A 533 5.63 46.82 -43.83
CA VAL A 533 6.40 46.81 -45.09
C VAL A 533 7.82 47.35 -44.84
N THR A 534 8.83 46.67 -45.37
CA THR A 534 10.24 47.09 -45.27
C THR A 534 10.91 47.31 -46.63
N SER A 535 10.28 46.91 -47.74
CA SER A 535 10.67 47.33 -49.09
C SER A 535 9.44 47.48 -49.99
N CYS A 536 9.50 48.46 -50.89
CA CYS A 536 8.53 48.67 -51.97
C CYS A 536 9.29 48.82 -53.28
N ASN A 537 8.97 48.01 -54.28
CA ASN A 537 9.68 47.99 -55.55
C ASN A 537 8.70 47.89 -56.73
N PRO A 538 8.84 48.71 -57.78
CA PRO A 538 8.12 48.51 -59.03
C PRO A 538 8.83 47.44 -59.89
N ASN A 539 8.10 46.73 -60.74
CA ASN A 539 8.66 45.75 -61.69
C ASN A 539 9.55 46.38 -62.78
N VAL A 540 9.34 47.66 -63.10
CA VAL A 540 10.14 48.47 -64.02
C VAL A 540 10.32 49.87 -63.44
N ALA A 541 11.32 50.62 -63.89
CA ALA A 541 11.54 52.00 -63.42
C ALA A 541 10.29 52.88 -63.64
N LEU A 542 9.90 53.64 -62.61
CA LEU A 542 8.82 54.61 -62.71
C LEU A 542 9.15 55.72 -63.72
N PRO A 543 8.14 56.43 -64.27
CA PRO A 543 8.37 57.54 -65.20
C PRO A 543 9.29 58.61 -64.61
N GLY A 544 10.09 59.24 -65.47
CA GLY A 544 11.04 60.28 -65.06
C GLY A 544 10.38 61.38 -64.21
N GLY A 545 10.91 61.59 -63.01
CA GLY A 545 10.39 62.57 -62.04
C GLY A 545 9.39 62.00 -61.01
N LEU A 546 8.96 60.74 -61.13
CA LEU A 546 8.22 60.01 -60.08
C LEU A 546 9.15 59.08 -59.28
N THR A 547 8.84 58.90 -58.01
CA THR A 547 9.56 58.06 -57.04
C THR A 547 8.59 57.17 -56.27
N LEU A 548 9.09 56.07 -55.70
CA LEU A 548 8.33 55.17 -54.82
C LEU A 548 8.96 55.17 -53.43
N ASN A 549 8.18 55.45 -52.39
CA ASN A 549 8.63 55.33 -51.01
C ASN A 549 8.79 53.84 -50.61
N ALA A 550 9.98 53.47 -50.12
CA ALA A 550 10.36 52.09 -49.83
C ALA A 550 9.62 51.42 -48.65
N THR A 551 8.90 52.16 -47.80
CA THR A 551 8.19 51.60 -46.63
C THR A 551 6.69 51.91 -46.62
N THR A 552 6.23 52.97 -47.29
CA THR A 552 4.78 53.28 -47.42
C THR A 552 4.21 52.91 -48.79
N CYS A 553 5.06 52.54 -49.76
CA CYS A 553 4.70 52.34 -51.17
C CYS A 553 4.01 53.55 -51.83
N THR A 554 4.08 54.75 -51.22
CA THR A 554 3.55 55.99 -51.81
C THR A 554 4.34 56.33 -53.08
N ILE A 555 3.64 56.54 -54.19
CA ILE A 555 4.22 57.08 -55.42
C ILE A 555 4.11 58.60 -55.36
N SER A 556 5.22 59.33 -55.57
CA SER A 556 5.19 60.81 -55.56
C SER A 556 6.31 61.44 -56.38
N GLY A 557 6.08 62.68 -56.84
CA GLY A 557 7.07 63.49 -57.53
C GLY A 557 6.45 64.44 -58.56
N THR A 558 7.28 64.94 -59.48
CA THR A 558 6.90 65.88 -60.55
C THR A 558 7.34 65.29 -61.89
N PRO A 559 6.43 64.71 -62.70
CA PRO A 559 6.81 64.03 -63.93
C PRO A 559 7.45 64.96 -64.96
N THR A 560 8.59 64.56 -65.53
CA THR A 560 9.36 65.37 -66.50
C THR A 560 9.08 65.02 -67.96
N VAL A 561 8.43 63.87 -68.22
CA VAL A 561 8.15 63.34 -69.56
C VAL A 561 6.65 63.11 -69.78
N PHE A 562 6.19 63.22 -71.02
CA PHE A 562 4.86 62.73 -71.41
C PHE A 562 4.88 61.20 -71.48
N GLN A 563 3.79 60.55 -71.09
CA GLN A 563 3.66 59.09 -71.19
C GLN A 563 2.21 58.66 -71.43
N ALA A 564 2.00 57.80 -72.44
CA ALA A 564 0.77 57.04 -72.58
C ALA A 564 0.55 56.11 -71.37
N SER A 565 -0.67 55.59 -71.19
CA SER A 565 -0.97 54.65 -70.11
C SER A 565 -0.09 53.40 -70.20
N ALA A 566 0.80 53.20 -69.22
CA ALA A 566 1.63 52.01 -69.08
C ALA A 566 1.37 51.33 -67.73
N ASN A 567 1.49 50.00 -67.68
CA ASN A 567 1.21 49.22 -66.47
C ASN A 567 2.47 48.98 -65.63
N TYR A 568 2.34 49.16 -64.32
CA TYR A 568 3.39 48.95 -63.32
C TYR A 568 2.86 48.00 -62.25
N THR A 569 3.59 46.93 -61.96
CA THR A 569 3.31 46.06 -60.82
C THR A 569 4.19 46.53 -59.66
N ILE A 570 3.54 47.01 -58.59
CA ILE A 570 4.21 47.42 -57.36
C ILE A 570 4.16 46.27 -56.37
N THR A 571 5.31 45.90 -55.82
CA THR A 571 5.44 44.84 -54.80
C THR A 571 5.83 45.46 -53.47
N ALA A 572 5.06 45.19 -52.42
CA ALA A 572 5.38 45.49 -51.03
C ALA A 572 5.87 44.21 -50.33
N SER A 573 7.00 44.27 -49.64
CA SER A 573 7.61 43.09 -49.01
C SER A 573 8.19 43.37 -47.62
N ASN A 574 8.39 42.28 -46.88
CA ASN A 574 9.23 42.23 -45.69
C ASN A 574 10.00 40.89 -45.63
N SER A 575 10.70 40.64 -44.53
CA SER A 575 11.50 39.42 -44.31
C SER A 575 10.74 38.09 -44.42
N SER A 576 9.41 38.13 -44.38
CA SER A 576 8.55 36.94 -44.23
C SER A 576 7.59 36.74 -45.41
N GLY A 577 7.49 37.71 -46.33
CA GLY A 577 6.73 37.55 -47.58
C GLY A 577 6.49 38.86 -48.32
N ASN A 578 5.64 38.82 -49.34
CA ASN A 578 5.27 39.98 -50.14
C ASN A 578 3.81 39.91 -50.63
N THR A 579 3.31 41.07 -51.04
CA THR A 579 2.06 41.25 -51.79
C THR A 579 2.33 42.23 -52.92
N ASN A 580 1.58 42.14 -54.02
CA ASN A 580 1.75 43.03 -55.16
C ASN A 580 0.40 43.42 -55.78
N THR A 581 0.41 44.51 -56.52
CA THR A 581 -0.75 45.02 -57.25
C THR A 581 -0.29 45.69 -58.55
N THR A 582 -1.13 45.65 -59.58
CA THR A 582 -0.85 46.30 -60.86
C THR A 582 -1.71 47.55 -61.00
N ILE A 583 -1.04 48.66 -61.26
CA ILE A 583 -1.62 49.97 -61.57
C ILE A 583 -1.30 50.35 -63.02
N SER A 584 -2.06 51.28 -63.60
CA SER A 584 -1.63 52.00 -64.79
C SER A 584 -1.23 53.43 -64.43
N ILE A 585 -0.22 53.97 -65.10
CA ILE A 585 0.21 55.36 -64.97
C ILE A 585 0.19 56.02 -66.35
N MET A 586 -0.58 57.09 -66.47
CA MET A 586 -0.60 57.99 -67.63
C MET A 586 -0.09 59.38 -67.20
N ILE A 587 0.74 60.01 -68.04
CA ILE A 587 1.23 61.38 -67.83
C ILE A 587 0.88 62.23 -69.03
N PHE A 588 -0.11 63.11 -68.87
CA PHE A 588 -0.45 64.09 -69.89
C PHE A 588 0.63 65.17 -70.05
N GLY A 589 0.60 65.88 -71.18
CA GLY A 589 1.35 67.12 -71.35
C GLY A 589 0.82 68.25 -70.46
N THR A 590 1.23 69.48 -70.76
CA THR A 590 0.63 70.70 -70.18
C THR A 590 -0.88 70.70 -70.45
N PRO A 591 -1.75 70.87 -69.43
CA PRO A 591 -3.20 70.96 -69.66
C PRO A 591 -3.53 72.16 -70.57
N PRO A 592 -4.52 72.02 -71.48
CA PRO A 592 -4.95 73.14 -72.32
C PRO A 592 -5.43 74.31 -71.47
N MET A 593 -5.36 75.53 -72.01
CA MET A 593 -5.97 76.71 -71.35
C MET A 593 -7.48 76.50 -71.21
N LYS A 594 -8.06 76.90 -70.08
CA LYS A 594 -9.51 76.92 -69.94
C LYS A 594 -10.12 77.99 -70.84
N THR A 595 -11.22 77.66 -71.48
CA THR A 595 -12.09 78.62 -72.20
C THR A 595 -12.86 79.56 -71.26
N MET A 596 -12.73 79.38 -69.94
CA MET A 596 -13.36 80.12 -68.84
C MET A 596 -14.89 80.03 -68.75
N GLN A 597 -15.56 79.39 -69.71
CA GLN A 597 -17.01 79.19 -69.71
C GLN A 597 -17.47 78.52 -68.41
N THR A 598 -18.44 79.11 -67.70
CA THR A 598 -19.07 78.50 -66.50
C THR A 598 -20.46 77.95 -66.76
N ASN A 599 -21.09 78.35 -67.86
CA ASN A 599 -22.42 77.88 -68.27
C ASN A 599 -22.31 76.65 -69.19
N CYS A 600 -23.37 75.85 -69.22
CA CYS A 600 -23.62 74.83 -70.21
C CYS A 600 -24.85 75.16 -71.05
N TRP A 601 -25.14 74.35 -72.06
CA TRP A 601 -26.31 74.47 -72.91
C TRP A 601 -27.09 73.16 -73.02
N ASP A 602 -28.42 73.27 -73.13
CA ASP A 602 -29.31 72.13 -73.39
C ASP A 602 -29.35 71.74 -74.88
N ALA A 603 -30.10 70.69 -75.21
CA ALA A 603 -30.24 70.20 -76.58
C ALA A 603 -31.01 71.16 -77.53
N ALA A 604 -31.62 72.24 -77.00
CA ALA A 604 -32.28 73.30 -77.76
C ALA A 604 -31.42 74.57 -77.90
N GLY A 605 -30.24 74.62 -77.27
CA GLY A 605 -29.37 75.80 -77.23
C GLY A 605 -29.73 76.80 -76.12
N THR A 606 -30.56 76.42 -75.15
CA THR A 606 -30.86 77.23 -73.95
C THR A 606 -29.74 77.08 -72.92
N ILE A 607 -29.46 78.13 -72.14
CA ILE A 607 -28.43 78.10 -71.10
C ILE A 607 -28.85 77.22 -69.90
N ASP A 608 -28.08 76.17 -69.62
CA ASP A 608 -28.04 75.46 -68.34
C ASP A 608 -26.91 76.03 -67.48
N ALA A 609 -27.23 77.03 -66.67
CA ALA A 609 -26.29 77.66 -65.73
C ALA A 609 -25.91 76.75 -64.53
N THR A 610 -26.48 75.55 -64.43
CA THR A 610 -26.17 74.57 -63.38
C THR A 610 -25.28 73.43 -63.88
N CYS A 611 -25.18 73.26 -65.20
CA CYS A 611 -24.50 72.15 -65.87
C CYS A 611 -24.91 70.75 -65.41
N VAL A 612 -26.04 70.56 -64.70
CA VAL A 612 -26.42 69.24 -64.15
C VAL A 612 -26.97 68.31 -65.21
N THR A 613 -27.55 68.85 -66.28
CA THR A 613 -28.22 68.07 -67.35
C THR A 613 -27.32 67.02 -68.01
N ALA A 614 -27.96 66.01 -68.61
CA ALA A 614 -27.26 64.98 -69.38
C ALA A 614 -26.57 65.55 -70.63
N SER A 615 -27.19 66.53 -71.30
CA SER A 615 -26.63 67.27 -72.43
C SER A 615 -25.35 68.04 -72.07
N SER A 616 -25.19 68.45 -70.81
CA SER A 616 -23.97 69.12 -70.31
C SER A 616 -22.77 68.17 -70.17
N ALA A 617 -22.93 66.86 -70.34
CA ALA A 617 -21.82 65.91 -70.27
C ALA A 617 -20.79 66.18 -71.38
N GLY A 618 -19.54 66.45 -70.99
CA GLY A 618 -18.46 66.76 -71.92
C GLY A 618 -18.38 68.24 -72.37
N GLN A 619 -19.28 69.12 -71.93
CA GLN A 619 -19.18 70.55 -72.19
C GLN A 619 -18.17 71.22 -71.23
N ASP A 620 -17.43 72.22 -71.72
CA ASP A 620 -16.43 72.97 -70.96
C ASP A 620 -16.95 73.50 -69.61
N GLY A 621 -18.16 74.07 -69.62
CA GLY A 621 -18.84 74.56 -68.41
C GLY A 621 -18.97 73.52 -67.30
N LYS A 622 -19.21 72.25 -67.65
CA LYS A 622 -19.30 71.14 -66.70
C LYS A 622 -17.93 70.54 -66.37
N LEU A 623 -17.03 70.50 -67.36
CA LEU A 623 -15.71 69.89 -67.22
C LEU A 623 -14.79 70.70 -66.30
N GLN A 624 -14.74 72.03 -66.48
CA GLN A 624 -13.84 72.94 -65.77
C GLN A 624 -12.36 72.48 -65.77
N LYS A 625 -11.94 71.73 -66.80
CA LYS A 625 -10.59 71.16 -66.95
C LYS A 625 -9.70 72.08 -67.77
N GLY A 626 -8.40 72.04 -67.47
CA GLY A 626 -7.40 72.90 -68.09
C GLY A 626 -6.75 73.86 -67.09
N THR A 627 -5.79 74.63 -67.59
CA THR A 627 -5.04 75.65 -66.86
C THR A 627 -5.83 76.95 -66.84
N ASN A 628 -6.07 77.57 -65.68
CA ASN A 628 -6.68 78.91 -65.61
C ASN A 628 -5.75 79.92 -66.31
N PRO A 629 -6.23 80.74 -67.25
CA PRO A 629 -5.46 81.86 -67.81
C PRO A 629 -4.92 82.79 -66.72
N SER A 630 -3.67 83.23 -66.86
CA SER A 630 -2.96 84.00 -65.84
C SER A 630 -2.01 84.98 -66.52
N PHE A 631 -2.24 86.28 -66.33
CA PHE A 631 -1.52 87.35 -67.02
C PHE A 631 -1.00 88.40 -66.05
N THR A 632 0.20 88.91 -66.30
CA THR A 632 0.85 89.98 -65.52
C THR A 632 1.15 91.17 -66.42
N ASN A 633 0.48 92.30 -66.19
CA ASN A 633 0.79 93.56 -66.89
C ASN A 633 2.04 94.19 -66.27
N GLN A 634 2.96 94.67 -67.11
CA GLN A 634 4.16 95.40 -66.69
C GLN A 634 4.39 96.61 -67.60
N THR A 635 4.82 97.72 -66.99
CA THR A 635 5.39 98.87 -67.73
C THR A 635 6.91 98.78 -67.67
N VAL A 636 7.55 98.90 -68.83
CA VAL A 636 9.00 98.91 -69.03
C VAL A 636 9.38 100.24 -69.68
N ASN A 637 10.58 100.75 -69.42
CA ASN A 637 11.10 101.99 -70.02
C ASN A 637 10.11 103.18 -69.96
N THR A 638 9.32 103.26 -68.88
CA THR A 638 8.21 104.21 -68.57
C THR A 638 7.05 104.32 -69.56
N THR A 639 7.20 103.90 -70.81
CA THR A 639 6.19 104.09 -71.89
C THR A 639 5.89 102.82 -72.69
N GLU A 640 6.55 101.70 -72.38
CA GLU A 640 6.38 100.43 -73.08
C GLU A 640 5.56 99.47 -72.22
N TYR A 641 4.46 98.95 -72.76
CA TYR A 641 3.46 98.19 -72.01
C TYR A 641 3.42 96.76 -72.52
N ILE A 642 3.74 95.81 -71.64
CA ILE A 642 3.77 94.38 -71.94
C ILE A 642 2.88 93.58 -70.98
N THR A 643 2.34 92.48 -71.51
CA THR A 643 1.48 91.55 -70.78
C THR A 643 2.13 90.16 -70.85
N ILE A 644 2.63 89.68 -69.72
CA ILE A 644 3.27 88.37 -69.59
C ILE A 644 2.17 87.33 -69.37
N ASP A 645 2.13 86.28 -70.19
CA ASP A 645 1.36 85.06 -69.91
C ASP A 645 2.16 84.17 -68.96
N ASN A 646 1.68 84.04 -67.73
CA ASN A 646 2.36 83.30 -66.67
C ASN A 646 2.30 81.77 -66.89
N ASN A 647 1.46 81.28 -67.80
CA ASN A 647 1.29 79.85 -68.09
C ASN A 647 2.18 79.37 -69.24
N THR A 648 2.39 80.21 -70.27
CA THR A 648 3.23 79.89 -71.43
C THR A 648 4.62 80.53 -71.38
N GLY A 649 4.79 81.59 -70.57
CA GLY A 649 5.99 82.43 -70.54
C GLY A 649 6.03 83.50 -71.63
N LEU A 650 5.07 83.52 -72.56
CA LEU A 650 5.04 84.46 -73.68
C LEU A 650 4.80 85.90 -73.21
N VAL A 651 5.61 86.83 -73.73
CA VAL A 651 5.45 88.26 -73.47
C VAL A 651 4.76 88.91 -74.67
N TRP A 652 3.57 89.45 -74.43
CA TRP A 652 2.76 90.16 -75.41
C TRP A 652 2.93 91.66 -75.28
N LYS A 653 2.69 92.40 -76.36
CA LYS A 653 2.47 93.85 -76.28
C LYS A 653 1.06 94.09 -75.74
N THR A 654 0.92 94.89 -74.68
CA THR A 654 -0.38 95.17 -74.02
C THR A 654 -1.36 95.89 -74.95
N CYS A 655 -0.83 96.69 -75.88
CA CYS A 655 -1.57 97.30 -76.98
C CYS A 655 -1.27 96.63 -78.32
N HIS A 656 -2.23 96.63 -79.24
CA HIS A 656 -1.97 96.31 -80.65
C HIS A 656 -1.37 97.51 -81.37
N GLU A 657 -0.79 97.29 -82.55
CA GLU A 657 -0.05 98.32 -83.28
C GLU A 657 -0.90 99.54 -83.62
N GLY A 658 -0.30 100.72 -83.43
CA GLY A 658 -0.97 102.02 -83.50
C GLY A 658 -1.54 102.56 -82.18
N ARG A 659 -1.81 101.70 -81.18
CA ARG A 659 -2.34 102.10 -79.86
C ARG A 659 -1.24 102.29 -78.81
N THR A 660 -1.46 103.22 -77.89
CA THR A 660 -0.50 103.63 -76.84
C THR A 660 -1.17 103.91 -75.49
N ASN A 661 -0.35 104.12 -74.45
CA ASN A 661 -0.71 104.23 -73.02
C ASN A 661 -1.14 102.89 -72.38
N SER A 662 -1.09 102.82 -71.04
CA SER A 662 -1.37 101.61 -70.25
C SER A 662 -2.76 101.01 -70.44
N ASN A 663 -3.72 101.80 -70.93
CA ASN A 663 -5.09 101.40 -71.25
C ASN A 663 -5.37 101.34 -72.77
N CYS A 664 -4.35 101.52 -73.61
CA CYS A 664 -4.44 101.51 -75.08
C CYS A 664 -5.45 102.51 -75.68
N ALA A 665 -5.78 103.57 -74.93
CA ALA A 665 -6.67 104.65 -75.35
C ALA A 665 -5.94 105.79 -76.08
N GLY A 666 -4.60 105.78 -76.12
CA GLY A 666 -3.81 106.67 -76.97
C GLY A 666 -3.60 106.09 -78.38
N GLY A 667 -3.25 106.96 -79.32
CA GLY A 667 -3.00 106.58 -80.71
C GLY A 667 -4.27 106.26 -81.50
N THR A 668 -4.13 105.51 -82.60
CA THR A 668 -5.21 105.14 -83.52
C THR A 668 -4.97 103.74 -84.07
N ASP A 669 -6.03 103.01 -84.43
CA ASP A 669 -5.91 101.69 -85.02
C ASP A 669 -5.19 101.73 -86.38
N VAL A 670 -4.11 100.95 -86.52
CA VAL A 670 -3.38 100.79 -87.78
C VAL A 670 -3.78 99.47 -88.44
N TYR A 671 -4.37 99.56 -89.62
CA TYR A 671 -4.81 98.41 -90.41
C TYR A 671 -3.68 97.92 -91.31
N HIS A 672 -3.35 96.65 -91.16
CA HIS A 672 -2.25 96.00 -91.85
C HIS A 672 -2.75 94.97 -92.86
N ASP A 673 -1.93 94.72 -93.88
CA ASP A 673 -1.87 93.43 -94.58
C ASP A 673 -0.89 92.49 -93.85
N LEU A 674 -0.78 91.22 -94.22
CA LEU A 674 0.07 90.27 -93.48
C LEU A 674 1.56 90.66 -93.51
N ALA A 675 2.02 91.25 -94.62
CA ALA A 675 3.40 91.67 -94.79
C ALA A 675 3.74 92.85 -93.85
N SER A 676 2.93 93.91 -93.86
CA SER A 676 3.13 95.06 -92.98
C SER A 676 2.88 94.74 -91.50
N ALA A 677 1.97 93.81 -91.18
CA ALA A 677 1.78 93.31 -89.82
C ALA A 677 3.04 92.59 -89.29
N THR A 678 3.63 91.73 -90.13
CA THR A 678 4.89 91.04 -89.82
C THR A 678 6.02 92.05 -89.63
N THR A 679 6.16 92.99 -90.58
CA THR A 679 7.17 94.07 -90.52
C THR A 679 7.03 94.94 -89.28
N ALA A 680 5.80 95.31 -88.89
CA ALA A 680 5.56 96.10 -87.67
C ALA A 680 6.08 95.39 -86.43
N CYS A 681 5.81 94.09 -86.28
CA CYS A 681 6.36 93.31 -85.16
C CYS A 681 7.88 93.12 -85.24
N THR A 682 8.48 92.93 -86.42
CA THR A 682 9.95 92.83 -86.52
C THR A 682 10.66 94.15 -86.29
N ASN A 683 10.02 95.30 -86.55
CA ASN A 683 10.59 96.62 -86.27
C ASN A 683 10.74 96.88 -84.76
N LEU A 684 9.95 96.22 -83.91
CA LEU A 684 10.12 96.22 -82.44
C LEU A 684 11.44 95.56 -81.98
N ASN A 685 12.23 94.96 -82.89
CA ASN A 685 13.53 94.35 -82.58
C ASN A 685 14.72 95.28 -82.89
N THR A 686 14.47 96.52 -83.31
CA THR A 686 15.53 97.49 -83.63
C THR A 686 16.12 98.13 -82.37
N GLY A 687 17.43 98.40 -82.38
CA GLY A 687 18.14 98.98 -81.23
C GLY A 687 18.12 98.06 -79.99
N THR A 688 17.63 98.59 -78.86
CA THR A 688 17.40 97.82 -77.62
C THR A 688 16.14 96.94 -77.68
N GLY A 689 15.30 97.13 -78.71
CA GLY A 689 14.01 96.50 -78.85
C GLY A 689 12.94 97.01 -77.87
N TYR A 690 11.68 96.70 -78.15
CA TYR A 690 10.54 97.11 -77.33
C TYR A 690 10.54 96.37 -76.00
N ALA A 691 10.39 97.10 -74.89
CA ALA A 691 10.46 96.58 -73.52
C ALA A 691 11.76 95.80 -73.22
N ASN A 692 12.88 96.23 -73.82
CA ASN A 692 14.20 95.58 -73.74
C ASN A 692 14.24 94.14 -74.29
N ARG A 693 13.41 93.84 -75.30
CA ARG A 693 13.31 92.52 -75.96
C ARG A 693 13.41 92.67 -77.48
N THR A 694 14.22 91.85 -78.13
CA THR A 694 14.57 91.94 -79.56
C THR A 694 14.17 90.70 -80.39
N ASN A 695 13.17 89.95 -79.91
CA ASN A 695 12.65 88.73 -80.54
C ASN A 695 11.11 88.77 -80.74
N TRP A 696 10.54 89.97 -80.87
CA TRP A 696 9.16 90.21 -81.24
C TRP A 696 8.84 89.69 -82.64
N ARG A 697 7.65 89.11 -82.75
CA ARG A 697 7.08 88.58 -83.99
C ARG A 697 5.56 88.69 -83.97
N LEU A 698 4.96 88.39 -85.11
CA LEU A 698 3.54 88.09 -85.20
C LEU A 698 3.26 86.75 -84.46
N PRO A 699 2.15 86.64 -83.71
CA PRO A 699 1.80 85.41 -82.98
C PRO A 699 1.34 84.31 -83.94
N THR A 700 1.52 83.06 -83.55
CA THR A 700 0.78 81.96 -84.19
C THR A 700 -0.68 82.01 -83.76
N ILE A 701 -1.56 81.40 -84.57
CA ILE A 701 -3.01 81.42 -84.29
C ILE A 701 -3.33 80.79 -82.93
N SER A 702 -2.67 79.68 -82.57
CA SER A 702 -2.90 78.98 -81.30
C SER A 702 -2.31 79.67 -80.08
N GLU A 703 -1.32 80.55 -80.24
CA GLU A 703 -0.92 81.47 -79.18
C GLU A 703 -1.97 82.57 -79.00
N MET A 704 -2.52 83.10 -80.10
CA MET A 704 -3.53 84.16 -80.04
C MET A 704 -4.90 83.67 -79.54
N GLU A 705 -5.23 82.39 -79.79
CA GLU A 705 -6.40 81.69 -79.22
C GLU A 705 -6.35 81.63 -77.69
N THR A 706 -5.18 81.65 -77.04
CA THR A 706 -5.10 81.69 -75.55
C THR A 706 -5.57 83.03 -74.95
N LEU A 707 -5.73 84.07 -75.76
CA LEU A 707 -6.18 85.39 -75.35
C LEU A 707 -7.70 85.54 -75.36
N VAL A 708 -8.44 84.48 -75.73
CA VAL A 708 -9.91 84.49 -75.79
C VAL A 708 -10.50 84.12 -74.43
N ASP A 709 -11.44 84.95 -73.95
CA ASP A 709 -12.30 84.60 -72.82
C ASP A 709 -13.71 84.32 -73.35
N PHE A 710 -14.12 83.05 -73.38
CA PHE A 710 -15.45 82.67 -73.89
C PHE A 710 -16.56 82.89 -72.85
N ASN A 711 -16.23 83.17 -71.58
CA ASN A 711 -17.21 83.49 -70.55
C ASN A 711 -17.76 84.93 -70.69
N VAL A 712 -17.00 85.82 -71.35
CA VAL A 712 -17.47 87.17 -71.68
C VAL A 712 -18.57 87.08 -72.72
N ALA A 713 -19.79 87.47 -72.35
CA ALA A 713 -20.97 87.35 -73.23
C ALA A 713 -20.98 88.35 -74.40
N THR A 714 -20.26 89.47 -74.28
CA THR A 714 -20.23 90.57 -75.26
C THR A 714 -18.89 90.67 -75.99
N SER A 715 -18.87 91.46 -77.06
CA SER A 715 -17.66 91.76 -77.82
C SER A 715 -16.87 92.92 -77.16
N PRO A 716 -15.53 92.84 -76.98
CA PRO A 716 -14.62 91.74 -77.34
C PRO A 716 -14.51 90.64 -76.26
N ARG A 717 -14.37 89.40 -76.71
CA ARG A 717 -14.14 88.18 -75.92
C ARG A 717 -12.67 87.99 -75.58
N THR A 718 -12.16 88.78 -74.65
CA THR A 718 -10.76 88.71 -74.19
C THR A 718 -10.62 89.16 -72.74
N PHE A 719 -9.46 88.92 -72.16
CA PHE A 719 -9.08 89.39 -70.82
C PHE A 719 -8.80 90.90 -70.85
N VAL A 720 -9.86 91.72 -70.92
CA VAL A 720 -9.78 93.18 -71.16
C VAL A 720 -8.94 93.97 -70.15
N ALA A 721 -8.73 93.45 -68.94
CA ALA A 721 -7.81 94.04 -67.97
C ALA A 721 -6.32 93.83 -68.33
N SER A 722 -6.02 92.74 -69.05
CA SER A 722 -4.68 92.33 -69.48
C SER A 722 -4.36 92.76 -70.92
N PHE A 723 -5.40 92.87 -71.75
CA PHE A 723 -5.33 93.32 -73.15
C PHE A 723 -6.33 94.46 -73.42
N PRO A 724 -6.20 95.60 -72.74
CA PRO A 724 -7.07 96.76 -72.94
C PRO A 724 -6.97 97.30 -74.37
N GLY A 725 -8.00 98.02 -74.79
CA GLY A 725 -8.12 98.58 -76.15
C GLY A 725 -8.30 97.56 -77.28
N THR A 726 -8.26 96.24 -77.01
CA THR A 726 -8.64 95.20 -77.98
C THR A 726 -10.04 95.49 -78.52
N THR A 727 -10.24 95.34 -79.83
CA THR A 727 -11.54 95.53 -80.47
C THR A 727 -12.06 94.24 -81.09
N GLY A 728 -13.37 94.00 -81.01
CA GLY A 728 -14.03 92.92 -81.73
C GLY A 728 -14.59 93.35 -83.08
N SER A 729 -14.36 94.59 -83.54
CA SER A 729 -14.82 95.08 -84.84
C SER A 729 -13.96 94.61 -86.03
N TYR A 730 -12.74 94.13 -85.76
CA TYR A 730 -11.76 93.76 -86.78
C TYR A 730 -11.07 92.43 -86.45
N TYR A 731 -10.44 91.84 -87.45
CA TYR A 731 -9.60 90.66 -87.31
C TYR A 731 -8.22 91.02 -86.75
N TYR A 732 -7.55 90.05 -86.13
CA TYR A 732 -6.15 90.14 -85.69
C TYR A 732 -5.29 89.12 -86.46
N TRP A 733 -4.17 89.57 -87.02
CA TRP A 733 -3.26 88.77 -87.84
C TRP A 733 -2.49 87.72 -87.03
N SER A 734 -2.38 86.51 -87.57
CA SER A 734 -1.41 85.50 -87.12
C SER A 734 -0.36 85.19 -88.18
N SER A 735 0.76 84.58 -87.79
CA SER A 735 1.79 84.09 -88.71
C SER A 735 1.40 82.81 -89.47
N ASN A 736 0.23 82.23 -89.21
CA ASN A 736 -0.21 80.99 -89.86
C ASN A 736 -0.90 81.28 -91.20
N LEU A 737 -0.48 80.61 -92.26
CA LEU A 737 -1.21 80.57 -93.52
C LEU A 737 -2.44 79.65 -93.39
N TYR A 738 -3.52 79.99 -94.09
CA TYR A 738 -4.68 79.12 -94.20
C TYR A 738 -4.36 78.03 -95.23
N LEU A 739 -4.00 76.83 -94.77
CA LEU A 739 -3.45 75.76 -95.64
C LEU A 739 -4.33 75.37 -96.85
N PRO A 740 -5.68 75.39 -96.79
CA PRO A 740 -6.51 75.14 -97.97
C PRO A 740 -6.44 76.21 -99.07
N ASP A 741 -5.95 77.42 -98.77
CA ASP A 741 -5.69 78.49 -99.73
C ASP A 741 -4.64 79.46 -99.19
N THR A 742 -3.39 79.27 -99.61
CA THR A 742 -2.22 80.02 -99.13
C THR A 742 -2.15 81.47 -99.63
N THR A 743 -3.15 81.96 -100.39
CA THR A 743 -3.37 83.41 -100.56
C THR A 743 -3.91 84.07 -99.29
N LYS A 744 -4.45 83.27 -98.36
CA LYS A 744 -5.00 83.73 -97.08
C LYS A 744 -4.13 83.32 -95.89
N SER A 745 -4.34 84.03 -94.78
CA SER A 745 -3.78 83.70 -93.47
C SER A 745 -4.90 83.57 -92.45
N LEU A 746 -4.65 82.75 -91.42
CA LEU A 746 -5.54 82.59 -90.28
C LEU A 746 -5.52 83.85 -89.42
N VAL A 747 -6.70 84.28 -89.00
CA VAL A 747 -6.91 85.47 -88.18
C VAL A 747 -7.92 85.17 -87.08
N LEU A 748 -7.73 85.78 -85.91
CA LEU A 748 -8.67 85.66 -84.80
C LEU A 748 -9.69 86.81 -84.85
N TYR A 749 -10.96 86.51 -84.60
CA TYR A 749 -12.02 87.50 -84.48
C TYR A 749 -12.55 87.60 -83.04
N PHE A 750 -12.11 88.61 -82.29
CA PHE A 750 -12.46 88.78 -80.88
C PHE A 750 -13.95 89.06 -80.61
N SER A 751 -14.80 89.34 -81.63
CA SER A 751 -16.26 89.40 -81.41
C SER A 751 -16.87 88.05 -81.01
N SER A 752 -16.40 86.98 -81.63
CA SER A 752 -16.89 85.61 -81.44
C SER A 752 -15.87 84.69 -80.76
N GLY A 753 -14.62 85.13 -80.61
CA GLY A 753 -13.51 84.28 -80.16
C GLY A 753 -13.09 83.23 -81.19
N SER A 754 -13.51 83.39 -82.45
CA SER A 754 -13.35 82.36 -83.48
C SER A 754 -12.20 82.66 -84.43
N THR A 755 -11.37 81.65 -84.68
CA THR A 755 -10.40 81.63 -85.77
C THR A 755 -11.11 81.52 -87.13
N THR A 756 -10.69 82.37 -88.08
CA THR A 756 -11.18 82.40 -89.47
C THR A 756 -10.00 82.75 -90.40
N TRP A 757 -10.25 83.11 -91.66
CA TRP A 757 -9.22 83.51 -92.62
C TRP A 757 -9.55 84.82 -93.34
N THR A 758 -8.52 85.52 -93.81
CA THR A 758 -8.67 86.65 -94.75
C THR A 758 -7.48 86.72 -95.72
N ASN A 759 -7.65 87.41 -96.85
CA ASN A 759 -6.63 87.51 -97.91
C ASN A 759 -5.42 88.32 -97.41
N LYS A 760 -4.22 87.74 -97.51
CA LYS A 760 -2.99 88.25 -96.89
C LYS A 760 -2.49 89.58 -97.45
N THR A 761 -3.00 90.04 -98.59
CA THR A 761 -2.65 91.33 -99.22
C THR A 761 -3.70 92.43 -98.98
N VAL A 762 -4.73 92.18 -98.16
CA VAL A 762 -5.76 93.18 -97.85
C VAL A 762 -5.40 93.89 -96.55
N ALA A 763 -5.14 95.20 -96.65
CA ALA A 763 -4.97 96.06 -95.48
C ALA A 763 -6.31 96.25 -94.75
N GLY A 764 -6.50 95.55 -93.63
CA GLY A 764 -7.81 95.51 -92.95
C GLY A 764 -7.86 94.75 -91.62
N SER A 765 -6.75 94.18 -91.15
CA SER A 765 -6.67 93.49 -89.86
C SER A 765 -5.58 94.11 -88.98
N LEU A 766 -5.74 94.00 -87.67
CA LEU A 766 -4.83 94.56 -86.66
C LEU A 766 -3.68 93.59 -86.36
N ALA A 767 -2.58 94.09 -85.79
CA ALA A 767 -1.43 93.28 -85.37
C ALA A 767 -1.17 93.46 -83.87
N ARG A 768 -1.05 92.37 -83.12
CA ARG A 768 -0.61 92.37 -81.70
C ARG A 768 0.61 91.47 -81.59
N CYS A 769 1.78 92.03 -81.32
CA CYS A 769 3.04 91.31 -81.34
C CYS A 769 3.28 90.50 -80.06
N VAL A 770 4.01 89.39 -80.20
CA VAL A 770 4.43 88.48 -79.12
C VAL A 770 5.92 88.19 -79.20
N SER A 771 6.53 87.86 -78.06
CA SER A 771 7.96 87.65 -77.87
C SER A 771 8.16 86.52 -76.83
N PRO A 772 8.88 85.42 -77.17
CA PRO A 772 9.17 84.34 -76.22
C PRO A 772 10.29 84.72 -75.25
#